data_AF-A0A355BAB1-F1
#
_entry.id   AF-A0A355BAB1-F1
#
_cell.length_a   1.000
_cell.length_b   1.000
_cell.length_c   1.000
_cell.angle_alpha   90.00
_cell.angle_beta   90.00
_cell.angle_gamma   90.00
#
_symmetry.space_group_name_H-M   'P 1'
#
loop_
_entity.id
_entity.type
_entity.pdbx_description
1 polymer ?
#
loop_
_entity_poly.entity_id
_entity_poly.type
_entity_poly.pdbx_seq_one_letter_code
_entity_poly.pdbx_strand_id
1 'polypeptide(L)'
;MNRFVPYVVIMFVVQSCATYKPQYDYSKTEEASVIFGKIEHTFFLVGDPGNGVFNDSLNDLKSLENKLNVADKNSTLLYLGDNIYPSGMPTNKDKNRNEAENKLQEQISITNKFKGKTIFIPGNHDWYSNGNEGLKRQQEYVENRLGKKSFLPKNGCPIESIDITDDITLIIVDSQWYITNWDNHPTINENCEIKTRNHFLDEFRSEIKKARGKTTIVAIHHPMFTNGPHGGKYSFKSHMSPFPILGSLKNLLRKTTGISNADIQNIHYNELKKYLIAAAQQNDNVIFVSGHDHSLQYIIKNDIPQIISGSGSKVEPVKSTDGTVYAHAVKGYAVLEIFENGATEVKFINANSNKIEFQTTVIKPSKRLINDIINKEFKDSIQASIYTDRETSKSKFYSFLWGNRYRKYYSTPIAAKVVTLDTLLDGLTPIRKGGGTQSRTLRLKSKDGKQYVMRAMKKNAAQYIQASMFKNQYVQKQFENTASEDLVKDVFTGAYPYAPFVVGKLSEAIKINKLNSKLYYIPKHEALGQFNDEFGDELYLFEEHPADGNLTIEDENFTGKIYSTYDVFKKIQENENQVVDEKEYIRARLFDMLIGDWDRHQDQWRWLEFKENDKIIFKPLPRDRDQAFSVMSDGFILSAAVKLIPMAKLLRKYGDDLVDVKGFNIEPFPIDKAFIRHLNEEDWKEQVAFIQNNITNEVIDEAFSNIPSELNDETIANIKSTLKQRKNNLQEIS
;
A
#
# COMPACT_ATOMS: atom_id res chain seq x y z
N MET A 1 -5.18 -36.09 -48.98
CA MET A 1 -4.89 -35.14 -47.89
C MET A 1 -6.10 -34.75 -47.02
N ASN A 2 -7.35 -34.72 -47.54
CA ASN A 2 -8.53 -34.28 -46.76
C ASN A 2 -9.03 -35.19 -45.61
N ARG A 3 -8.63 -36.47 -45.55
CA ARG A 3 -9.01 -37.34 -44.43
C ARG A 3 -8.14 -37.19 -43.18
N PHE A 4 -6.94 -36.61 -43.29
CA PHE A 4 -6.03 -36.42 -42.16
C PHE A 4 -6.27 -35.11 -41.39
N VAL A 5 -6.79 -34.07 -42.06
CA VAL A 5 -7.07 -32.76 -41.44
C VAL A 5 -8.01 -32.86 -40.22
N PRO A 6 -9.15 -33.58 -40.25
CA PRO A 6 -10.00 -33.70 -39.06
C PRO A 6 -9.31 -34.46 -37.93
N TYR A 7 -8.51 -35.49 -38.20
CA TYR A 7 -7.74 -36.19 -37.16
C TYR A 7 -6.64 -35.32 -36.57
N VAL A 8 -5.97 -34.51 -37.38
CA VAL A 8 -4.96 -33.54 -36.91
C VAL A 8 -5.61 -32.45 -36.06
N VAL A 9 -6.76 -31.89 -36.49
CA VAL A 9 -7.53 -30.92 -35.69
C VAL A 9 -8.04 -31.55 -34.39
N ILE A 10 -8.56 -32.78 -34.41
CA ILE A 10 -8.96 -33.51 -33.20
C ILE A 10 -7.75 -33.75 -32.28
N MET A 11 -6.58 -34.09 -32.83
CA MET A 11 -5.35 -34.29 -32.06
C MET A 11 -4.87 -32.98 -31.40
N PHE A 12 -4.96 -31.84 -32.10
CA PHE A 12 -4.68 -30.52 -31.54
C PHE A 12 -5.72 -30.08 -30.50
N VAL A 13 -7.00 -30.45 -30.65
CA VAL A 13 -8.05 -30.15 -29.67
C VAL A 13 -7.87 -30.96 -28.39
N VAL A 14 -7.45 -32.24 -28.48
CA VAL A 14 -7.22 -33.11 -27.32
C VAL A 14 -5.98 -32.69 -26.52
N GLN A 15 -4.91 -32.22 -27.18
CA GLN A 15 -3.72 -31.67 -26.51
C GLN A 15 -3.96 -30.30 -25.85
N SER A 16 -5.09 -29.64 -26.11
CA SER A 16 -5.41 -28.32 -25.56
C SER A 16 -6.27 -28.37 -24.27
N CYS A 17 -6.65 -29.55 -23.77
CA CYS A 17 -7.47 -29.65 -22.56
C CYS A 17 -6.64 -29.62 -21.26
N ALA A 18 -7.26 -29.18 -20.17
CA ALA A 18 -6.68 -29.32 -18.83
C ALA A 18 -6.54 -30.82 -18.46
N THR A 19 -5.47 -31.15 -17.73
CA THR A 19 -5.07 -32.53 -17.40
C THR A 19 -4.85 -32.69 -15.90
N TYR A 20 -4.82 -33.95 -15.44
CA TYR A 20 -4.46 -34.29 -14.07
C TYR A 20 -2.96 -34.59 -13.88
N LYS A 21 -2.21 -34.68 -14.98
CA LYS A 21 -0.77 -34.99 -14.95
C LYS A 21 0.07 -33.77 -14.54
N PRO A 22 1.25 -33.98 -13.91
CA PRO A 22 2.13 -32.88 -13.57
C PRO A 22 2.70 -32.22 -14.84
N GLN A 23 2.87 -30.91 -14.78
CA GLN A 23 3.37 -30.07 -15.87
C GLN A 23 4.46 -29.15 -15.31
N TYR A 24 5.61 -29.12 -16.01
CA TYR A 24 6.80 -28.38 -15.60
C TYR A 24 7.30 -27.52 -16.75
N ASP A 25 7.74 -26.30 -16.46
CA ASP A 25 8.51 -25.46 -17.37
C ASP A 25 9.87 -25.16 -16.76
N TYR A 26 10.82 -26.09 -16.95
CA TYR A 26 12.18 -25.96 -16.42
C TYR A 26 12.99 -24.81 -17.03
N SER A 27 12.52 -24.20 -18.13
CA SER A 27 13.18 -23.01 -18.68
C SER A 27 13.00 -21.77 -17.81
N LYS A 28 12.00 -21.80 -16.91
CA LYS A 28 11.68 -20.73 -15.96
C LYS A 28 12.01 -21.09 -14.50
N THR A 29 12.59 -22.28 -14.28
CA THR A 29 13.03 -22.69 -12.94
C THR A 29 14.45 -22.22 -12.71
N GLU A 30 14.71 -21.68 -11.53
CA GLU A 30 16.06 -21.49 -11.04
C GLU A 30 16.45 -22.70 -10.19
N GLU A 31 17.67 -23.22 -10.37
CA GLU A 31 18.13 -24.37 -9.60
C GLU A 31 18.11 -24.06 -8.09
N ALA A 32 17.55 -24.98 -7.30
CA ALA A 32 17.45 -24.92 -5.83
C ALA A 32 18.81 -25.10 -5.11
N SER A 33 19.94 -24.80 -5.77
CA SER A 33 21.28 -25.21 -5.34
C SER A 33 22.11 -24.12 -4.63
N VAL A 34 21.52 -22.95 -4.33
CA VAL A 34 22.21 -21.94 -3.52
C VAL A 34 22.02 -22.26 -2.05
N ILE A 35 23.11 -22.36 -1.27
CA ILE A 35 23.05 -22.35 0.19
C ILE A 35 22.54 -20.95 0.60
N PHE A 36 21.23 -20.81 0.78
CA PHE A 36 20.60 -19.54 1.14
C PHE A 36 20.86 -19.12 2.59
N GLY A 37 21.48 -19.99 3.40
CA GLY A 37 21.81 -19.73 4.79
C GLY A 37 20.73 -20.26 5.74
N LYS A 38 20.48 -19.53 6.82
CA LYS A 38 19.54 -19.92 7.87
C LYS A 38 18.12 -19.49 7.52
N ILE A 39 17.17 -20.39 7.76
CA ILE A 39 15.73 -20.11 7.61
C ILE A 39 15.32 -19.15 8.73
N GLU A 40 14.70 -18.03 8.33
CA GLU A 40 14.12 -17.06 9.24
C GLU A 40 12.70 -17.49 9.65
N HIS A 41 11.87 -17.88 8.68
CA HIS A 41 10.49 -18.31 8.91
C HIS A 41 10.00 -19.30 7.85
N THR A 42 9.10 -20.21 8.23
CA THR A 42 8.47 -21.19 7.30
C THR A 42 6.95 -21.05 7.29
N PHE A 43 6.34 -20.98 6.11
CA PHE A 43 4.89 -21.07 5.94
C PHE A 43 4.47 -22.42 5.37
N PHE A 44 3.51 -23.08 6.01
CA PHE A 44 2.78 -24.22 5.47
C PHE A 44 1.46 -23.71 4.89
N LEU A 45 1.21 -23.96 3.60
CA LEU A 45 0.11 -23.35 2.84
C LEU A 45 -0.91 -24.42 2.44
N VAL A 46 -2.13 -24.35 2.95
CA VAL A 46 -3.17 -25.39 2.73
C VAL A 46 -4.50 -24.74 2.40
N GLY A 47 -5.00 -24.91 1.18
CA GLY A 47 -6.32 -24.43 0.75
C GLY A 47 -7.32 -25.57 0.61
N ASP A 48 -8.60 -25.22 0.78
CA ASP A 48 -9.76 -26.07 0.48
C ASP A 48 -9.79 -27.42 1.23
N PRO A 49 -9.53 -27.48 2.56
CA PRO A 49 -9.54 -28.73 3.32
C PRO A 49 -10.95 -29.22 3.71
N GLY A 50 -12.00 -28.42 3.55
CA GLY A 50 -13.26 -28.56 4.31
C GLY A 50 -14.24 -29.69 3.95
N ASN A 51 -13.90 -30.68 3.12
CA ASN A 51 -14.86 -31.64 2.55
C ASN A 51 -14.88 -33.02 3.24
N GLY A 52 -14.43 -33.11 4.49
CA GLY A 52 -14.04 -34.37 5.15
C GLY A 52 -14.94 -35.60 4.93
N VAL A 53 -14.31 -36.76 4.71
CA VAL A 53 -14.44 -38.00 5.53
C VAL A 53 -13.06 -38.69 5.52
N PHE A 54 -12.28 -38.51 6.58
CA PHE A 54 -10.86 -38.88 6.72
C PHE A 54 -10.64 -40.34 7.20
N ASN A 55 -11.39 -41.29 6.65
CA ASN A 55 -11.43 -42.68 7.10
C ASN A 55 -10.34 -43.60 6.50
N ASP A 56 -9.34 -43.07 5.77
CA ASP A 56 -8.26 -43.89 5.23
C ASP A 56 -6.89 -43.49 5.76
N SER A 57 -6.17 -44.48 6.28
CA SER A 57 -4.87 -44.34 6.95
C SER A 57 -3.71 -43.81 6.07
N LEU A 58 -3.98 -43.55 4.79
CA LEU A 58 -3.12 -42.89 3.79
C LEU A 58 -3.27 -41.35 3.75
N ASN A 59 -3.97 -40.76 4.74
CA ASN A 59 -4.39 -39.36 4.83
C ASN A 59 -3.33 -38.29 4.48
N ASP A 60 -3.74 -37.35 3.62
CA ASP A 60 -2.97 -36.16 3.23
C ASP A 60 -2.56 -35.30 4.44
N LEU A 61 -3.43 -35.24 5.45
CA LEU A 61 -3.21 -34.52 6.70
C LEU A 61 -2.15 -35.18 7.59
N LYS A 62 -1.90 -36.50 7.47
CA LYS A 62 -0.87 -37.18 8.27
C LYS A 62 0.54 -36.82 7.78
N SER A 63 0.70 -36.62 6.46
CA SER A 63 1.93 -36.05 5.89
C SER A 63 2.19 -34.66 6.49
N LEU A 64 1.18 -33.80 6.49
CA LEU A 64 1.28 -32.45 7.02
C LEU A 64 1.51 -32.45 8.54
N GLU A 65 0.73 -33.20 9.32
CA GLU A 65 0.87 -33.34 10.78
C GLU A 65 2.30 -33.75 11.15
N ASN A 66 2.87 -34.75 10.47
CA ASN A 66 4.24 -35.17 10.72
C ASN A 66 5.27 -34.05 10.47
N LYS A 67 5.06 -33.22 9.45
CA LYS A 67 5.92 -32.05 9.18
C LYS A 67 5.73 -30.95 10.23
N LEU A 68 4.49 -30.66 10.62
CA LEU A 68 4.18 -29.66 11.66
C LEU A 68 4.74 -30.07 13.02
N ASN A 69 4.70 -31.35 13.37
CA ASN A 69 5.20 -31.88 14.65
C ASN A 69 6.70 -31.65 14.87
N VAL A 70 7.48 -31.53 13.78
CA VAL A 70 8.93 -31.29 13.82
C VAL A 70 9.31 -29.87 13.42
N ALA A 71 8.34 -29.04 13.03
CA ALA A 71 8.57 -27.66 12.63
C ALA A 71 9.00 -26.79 13.82
N ASP A 72 9.81 -25.77 13.54
CA ASP A 72 10.24 -24.81 14.54
C ASP A 72 9.09 -23.87 14.96
N LYS A 73 9.25 -23.16 16.08
CA LYS A 73 8.30 -22.13 16.52
C LYS A 73 8.19 -20.95 15.53
N ASN A 74 9.25 -20.68 14.75
CA ASN A 74 9.28 -19.68 13.68
C ASN A 74 8.64 -20.28 12.41
N SER A 75 7.39 -20.69 12.56
CA SER A 75 6.60 -21.27 11.47
C SER A 75 5.15 -20.87 11.58
N THR A 76 4.46 -20.85 10.45
CA THR A 76 3.03 -20.53 10.39
C THR A 76 2.31 -21.49 9.45
N LEU A 77 1.23 -22.10 9.93
CA LEU A 77 0.28 -22.83 9.09
C LEU A 77 -0.83 -21.86 8.66
N LEU A 78 -0.97 -21.66 7.35
CA LEU A 78 -2.02 -20.85 6.74
C LEU A 78 -3.04 -21.76 6.06
N TYR A 79 -4.26 -21.76 6.58
CA TYR A 79 -5.41 -22.29 5.86
C TYR A 79 -5.98 -21.21 4.95
N LEU A 80 -5.92 -21.44 3.63
CA LEU A 80 -6.16 -20.46 2.57
C LEU A 80 -7.63 -20.42 2.10
N GLY A 81 -8.59 -20.67 3.00
CA GLY A 81 -10.02 -20.62 2.70
C GLY A 81 -10.66 -21.96 2.36
N ASP A 82 -11.99 -21.92 2.29
CA ASP A 82 -12.86 -23.08 2.08
C ASP A 82 -12.66 -24.16 3.15
N ASN A 83 -12.69 -23.69 4.40
CA ASN A 83 -12.42 -24.51 5.57
C ASN A 83 -13.60 -25.44 5.89
N ILE A 84 -14.82 -25.13 5.42
CA ILE A 84 -16.02 -25.96 5.61
C ILE A 84 -16.84 -26.03 4.30
N TYR A 85 -16.97 -27.24 3.75
CA TYR A 85 -17.90 -27.52 2.65
C TYR A 85 -19.21 -28.17 3.13
N PRO A 86 -20.32 -27.99 2.39
CA PRO A 86 -20.47 -27.11 1.24
C PRO A 86 -20.83 -25.67 1.63
N SER A 87 -21.14 -25.38 2.89
CA SER A 87 -21.79 -24.11 3.26
C SER A 87 -21.43 -23.64 4.67
N GLY A 88 -20.15 -23.37 4.92
CA GLY A 88 -19.65 -22.63 6.08
C GLY A 88 -20.14 -23.13 7.44
N MET A 89 -20.05 -22.28 8.46
CA MET A 89 -20.46 -22.62 9.82
C MET A 89 -21.92 -22.21 10.10
N PRO A 90 -22.87 -23.17 10.19
CA PRO A 90 -24.28 -22.86 10.40
C PRO A 90 -24.59 -22.50 11.86
N THR A 91 -25.85 -22.13 12.12
CA THR A 91 -26.33 -21.82 13.49
C THR A 91 -26.34 -23.08 14.36
N ASN A 92 -26.35 -22.90 15.69
CA ASN A 92 -26.35 -24.03 16.64
C ASN A 92 -27.61 -24.93 16.55
N LYS A 93 -28.68 -24.46 15.92
CA LYS A 93 -29.93 -25.22 15.73
C LYS A 93 -29.95 -26.00 14.41
N ASP A 94 -28.97 -25.78 13.54
CA ASP A 94 -28.91 -26.44 12.23
C ASP A 94 -28.43 -27.90 12.38
N LYS A 95 -29.08 -28.82 11.67
CA LYS A 95 -28.74 -30.24 11.67
C LYS A 95 -27.30 -30.52 11.21
N ASN A 96 -26.72 -29.65 10.38
CA ASN A 96 -25.37 -29.79 9.84
C ASN A 96 -24.29 -29.17 10.74
N ARG A 97 -24.66 -28.57 11.89
CA ARG A 97 -23.72 -27.92 12.81
C ARG A 97 -22.61 -28.85 13.27
N ASN A 98 -22.96 -30.05 13.74
CA ASN A 98 -21.97 -31.01 14.24
C ASN A 98 -20.98 -31.44 13.15
N GLU A 99 -21.44 -31.61 11.91
CA GLU A 99 -20.57 -31.96 10.79
C GLU A 99 -19.58 -30.83 10.46
N ALA A 100 -20.06 -29.58 10.45
CA ALA A 100 -19.21 -28.40 10.24
C ALA A 100 -18.14 -28.25 11.34
N GLU A 101 -18.52 -28.46 12.60
CA GLU A 101 -17.59 -28.44 13.72
C GLU A 101 -16.56 -29.57 13.63
N ASN A 102 -16.96 -30.79 13.28
CA ASN A 102 -16.05 -31.92 13.12
C ASN A 102 -14.99 -31.64 12.04
N LYS A 103 -15.40 -31.10 10.88
CA LYS A 103 -14.50 -30.74 9.78
C LYS A 103 -13.43 -29.73 10.21
N LEU A 104 -13.80 -28.72 11.01
CA LEU A 104 -12.82 -27.78 11.58
C LEU A 104 -11.97 -28.44 12.67
N GLN A 105 -12.57 -29.25 13.53
CA GLN A 105 -11.87 -29.89 14.63
C GLN A 105 -10.75 -30.84 14.14
N GLU A 106 -10.97 -31.49 13.00
CA GLU A 106 -9.95 -32.31 12.32
C GLU A 106 -8.77 -31.47 11.82
N GLN A 107 -9.03 -30.29 11.26
CA GLN A 107 -7.97 -29.36 10.86
C GLN A 107 -7.22 -28.79 12.07
N ILE A 108 -7.94 -28.45 13.15
CA ILE A 108 -7.33 -27.95 14.38
C ILE A 108 -6.45 -29.02 15.04
N SER A 109 -6.90 -30.29 15.05
CA SER A 109 -6.23 -31.35 15.81
C SER A 109 -4.82 -31.69 15.28
N ILE A 110 -4.57 -31.52 13.98
CA ILE A 110 -3.22 -31.75 13.41
C ILE A 110 -2.19 -30.71 13.87
N THR A 111 -2.65 -29.64 14.53
CA THR A 111 -1.79 -28.57 15.04
C THR A 111 -1.45 -28.74 16.53
N ASN A 112 -1.97 -29.79 17.19
CA ASN A 112 -1.83 -29.98 18.64
C ASN A 112 -0.37 -30.02 19.15
N LYS A 113 0.58 -30.50 18.33
CA LYS A 113 2.02 -30.52 18.65
C LYS A 113 2.82 -29.51 17.85
N PHE A 114 2.17 -28.71 17.02
CA PHE A 114 2.82 -27.67 16.24
C PHE A 114 3.22 -26.51 17.15
N LYS A 115 4.50 -26.15 17.14
CA LYS A 115 5.03 -25.07 17.98
C LYS A 115 4.81 -23.68 17.37
N GLY A 116 4.50 -23.62 16.08
CA GLY A 116 4.25 -22.39 15.35
C GLY A 116 2.82 -21.86 15.54
N LYS A 117 2.44 -20.93 14.67
CA LYS A 117 1.11 -20.29 14.69
C LYS A 117 0.21 -20.86 13.60
N THR A 118 -1.05 -21.08 13.90
CA THR A 118 -2.06 -21.48 12.91
C THR A 118 -3.01 -20.33 12.65
N ILE A 119 -3.25 -20.01 11.38
CA ILE A 119 -4.16 -18.95 10.93
C ILE A 119 -5.08 -19.50 9.85
N PHE A 120 -6.37 -19.28 10.03
CA PHE A 120 -7.43 -19.56 9.07
C PHE A 120 -7.87 -18.28 8.36
N ILE A 121 -8.05 -18.37 7.05
CA ILE A 121 -8.60 -17.31 6.20
C ILE A 121 -9.91 -17.82 5.61
N PRO A 122 -10.96 -17.01 5.43
CA PRO A 122 -12.20 -17.45 4.80
C PRO A 122 -12.08 -17.60 3.27
N GLY A 123 -12.79 -18.60 2.73
CA GLY A 123 -13.06 -18.75 1.29
C GLY A 123 -14.54 -18.54 0.96
N ASN A 124 -14.93 -18.71 -0.30
CA ASN A 124 -16.32 -18.47 -0.70
C ASN A 124 -17.31 -19.43 -0.04
N HIS A 125 -16.94 -20.69 0.21
CA HIS A 125 -17.83 -21.65 0.87
C HIS A 125 -18.04 -21.33 2.36
N ASP A 126 -17.07 -20.70 3.02
CA ASP A 126 -17.22 -20.23 4.41
C ASP A 126 -18.29 -19.13 4.52
N TRP A 127 -18.41 -18.29 3.47
CA TRP A 127 -19.42 -17.23 3.37
C TRP A 127 -20.84 -17.72 3.11
N TYR A 128 -21.04 -18.94 2.60
CA TYR A 128 -22.38 -19.42 2.22
C TYR A 128 -23.32 -19.66 3.41
N SER A 129 -22.81 -19.58 4.64
CA SER A 129 -23.59 -19.67 5.87
C SER A 129 -24.03 -18.30 6.42
N ASN A 130 -24.81 -17.55 5.64
CA ASN A 130 -25.28 -16.18 5.96
C ASN A 130 -24.15 -15.13 6.05
N GLY A 131 -23.12 -15.22 5.21
CA GLY A 131 -22.05 -14.22 5.12
C GLY A 131 -21.34 -13.99 6.46
N ASN A 132 -21.20 -12.72 6.85
CA ASN A 132 -20.48 -12.28 8.06
C ASN A 132 -20.93 -12.99 9.35
N GLU A 133 -22.21 -13.33 9.48
CA GLU A 133 -22.68 -14.04 10.68
C GLU A 133 -22.09 -15.45 10.76
N GLY A 134 -22.00 -16.17 9.63
CA GLY A 134 -21.36 -17.48 9.53
C GLY A 134 -19.88 -17.41 9.80
N LEU A 135 -19.21 -16.42 9.21
CA LEU A 135 -17.79 -16.17 9.46
C LEU A 135 -17.52 -15.88 10.93
N LYS A 136 -18.37 -15.09 11.59
CA LYS A 136 -18.22 -14.80 13.02
C LYS A 136 -18.35 -16.09 13.86
N ARG A 137 -19.33 -16.95 13.57
CA ARG A 137 -19.46 -18.25 14.26
C ARG A 137 -18.24 -19.14 14.04
N GLN A 138 -17.69 -19.13 12.84
CA GLN A 138 -16.47 -19.88 12.48
C GLN A 138 -15.23 -19.32 13.19
N GLN A 139 -15.06 -18.00 13.17
CA GLN A 139 -14.02 -17.27 13.89
C GLN A 139 -14.06 -17.63 15.37
N GLU A 140 -15.21 -17.50 16.03
CA GLU A 140 -15.38 -17.83 17.45
C GLU A 140 -15.00 -19.30 17.74
N TYR A 141 -15.40 -20.23 16.87
CA TYR A 141 -15.06 -21.65 17.05
C TYR A 141 -13.54 -21.91 17.01
N VAL A 142 -12.84 -21.27 16.06
CA VAL A 142 -11.39 -21.39 15.86
C VAL A 142 -10.62 -20.66 16.97
N GLU A 143 -10.99 -19.41 17.28
CA GLU A 143 -10.32 -18.60 18.29
C GLU A 143 -10.45 -19.18 19.70
N ASN A 144 -11.57 -19.83 20.02
CA ASN A 144 -11.75 -20.51 21.31
C ASN A 144 -10.78 -21.68 21.51
N ARG A 145 -10.20 -22.23 20.44
CA ARG A 145 -9.30 -23.39 20.49
C ARG A 145 -7.84 -23.01 20.26
N LEU A 146 -7.58 -22.04 19.38
CA LEU A 146 -6.24 -21.66 18.94
C LEU A 146 -5.83 -20.24 19.36
N GLY A 147 -6.73 -19.48 19.99
CA GLY A 147 -6.50 -18.13 20.48
C GLY A 147 -6.94 -17.02 19.50
N LYS A 148 -7.02 -15.78 19.99
CA LYS A 148 -7.61 -14.60 19.32
C LYS A 148 -6.92 -14.12 18.02
N LYS A 149 -5.95 -14.82 17.46
CA LYS A 149 -5.25 -14.43 16.21
C LYS A 149 -5.18 -15.58 15.21
N SER A 150 -6.09 -16.54 15.36
CA SER A 150 -6.10 -17.78 14.58
C SER A 150 -7.13 -17.81 13.46
N PHE A 151 -7.99 -16.79 13.34
CA PHE A 151 -8.89 -16.62 12.20
C PHE A 151 -8.89 -15.15 11.77
N LEU A 152 -8.48 -14.87 10.53
CA LEU A 152 -8.22 -13.53 10.02
C LEU A 152 -8.71 -13.38 8.57
N PRO A 153 -9.16 -12.19 8.15
CA PRO A 153 -9.27 -10.96 8.96
C PRO A 153 -10.42 -11.06 9.97
N LYS A 154 -10.30 -10.34 11.09
CA LYS A 154 -11.32 -10.38 12.15
C LYS A 154 -12.63 -9.70 11.76
N ASN A 155 -13.71 -10.12 12.42
CA ASN A 155 -15.02 -9.47 12.41
C ASN A 155 -15.67 -9.36 11.01
N GLY A 156 -15.25 -10.23 10.07
CA GLY A 156 -15.70 -10.16 8.68
C GLY A 156 -15.14 -8.96 7.90
N CYS A 157 -14.02 -8.39 8.35
CA CYS A 157 -13.36 -7.29 7.67
C CYS A 157 -12.52 -7.77 6.47
N PRO A 158 -12.22 -6.87 5.51
CA PRO A 158 -11.66 -7.33 4.24
C PRO A 158 -10.14 -7.56 4.25
N ILE A 159 -9.42 -6.98 5.20
CA ILE A 159 -7.95 -7.01 5.22
C ILE A 159 -7.43 -6.97 6.66
N GLU A 160 -6.35 -7.70 6.91
CA GLU A 160 -5.54 -7.58 8.13
C GLU A 160 -4.07 -7.81 7.77
N SER A 161 -3.18 -7.00 8.33
CA SER A 161 -1.73 -7.04 8.06
C SER A 161 -0.98 -7.35 9.35
N ILE A 162 -0.03 -8.27 9.27
CA ILE A 162 0.75 -8.74 10.42
C ILE A 162 2.23 -8.75 10.03
N ASP A 163 3.05 -8.05 10.81
CA ASP A 163 4.49 -8.25 10.79
C ASP A 163 4.83 -9.59 11.45
N ILE A 164 5.37 -10.51 10.67
CA ILE A 164 5.81 -11.84 11.11
C ILE A 164 7.18 -11.72 11.77
N THR A 165 8.06 -10.93 11.14
CA THR A 165 9.34 -10.44 11.64
C THR A 165 9.52 -8.98 11.20
N ASP A 166 10.67 -8.37 11.50
CA ASP A 166 11.00 -7.04 10.98
C ASP A 166 11.13 -7.03 9.44
N ASP A 167 11.48 -8.17 8.84
CA ASP A 167 11.75 -8.31 7.40
C ASP A 167 10.67 -9.09 6.63
N ILE A 168 9.65 -9.63 7.32
CA ILE A 168 8.55 -10.41 6.72
C ILE A 168 7.19 -9.87 7.16
N THR A 169 6.33 -9.53 6.19
CA THR A 169 4.95 -9.10 6.44
C THR A 169 3.96 -10.04 5.75
N LEU A 170 2.90 -10.40 6.46
CA LEU A 170 1.76 -11.17 5.95
C LEU A 170 0.54 -10.24 5.84
N ILE A 171 0.05 -10.03 4.62
CA ILE A 171 -1.19 -9.31 4.33
C ILE A 171 -2.27 -10.36 4.00
N ILE A 172 -3.31 -10.41 4.81
CA ILE A 172 -4.43 -11.35 4.66
C ILE A 172 -5.61 -10.60 4.06
N VAL A 173 -6.19 -11.14 2.99
CA VAL A 173 -7.31 -10.53 2.27
C VAL A 173 -8.49 -11.49 2.20
N ASP A 174 -9.64 -11.05 2.71
CA ASP A 174 -10.93 -11.69 2.39
C ASP A 174 -11.39 -11.24 1.00
N SER A 175 -10.97 -12.00 -0.01
CA SER A 175 -11.40 -11.77 -1.40
C SER A 175 -12.91 -11.83 -1.60
N GLN A 176 -13.63 -12.66 -0.84
CA GLN A 176 -15.06 -12.85 -1.03
C GLN A 176 -15.85 -11.62 -0.55
N TRP A 177 -15.35 -10.90 0.46
CA TRP A 177 -15.88 -9.60 0.88
C TRP A 177 -15.94 -8.61 -0.30
N TYR A 178 -14.90 -8.56 -1.14
CA TYR A 178 -14.87 -7.65 -2.29
C TYR A 178 -15.77 -8.15 -3.43
N ILE A 179 -15.74 -9.45 -3.71
CA ILE A 179 -16.33 -10.06 -4.91
C ILE A 179 -17.85 -10.23 -4.80
N THR A 180 -18.38 -10.48 -3.59
CA THR A 180 -19.80 -10.76 -3.39
C THR A 180 -20.70 -9.56 -3.69
N ASN A 181 -21.99 -9.81 -3.95
CA ASN A 181 -22.97 -8.73 -4.05
C ASN A 181 -23.34 -8.24 -2.64
N TRP A 182 -22.99 -6.99 -2.32
CA TRP A 182 -23.23 -6.39 -1.01
C TRP A 182 -24.72 -6.17 -0.71
N ASP A 183 -25.55 -6.04 -1.74
CA ASP A 183 -27.01 -5.90 -1.55
C ASP A 183 -27.61 -7.13 -0.86
N ASN A 184 -26.97 -8.29 -1.01
CA ASN A 184 -27.35 -9.53 -0.34
C ASN A 184 -26.75 -9.67 1.07
N HIS A 185 -25.88 -8.73 1.48
CA HIS A 185 -25.14 -8.75 2.74
C HIS A 185 -25.13 -7.33 3.37
N PRO A 186 -26.26 -6.82 3.88
CA PRO A 186 -26.35 -5.44 4.37
C PRO A 186 -25.43 -5.12 5.56
N THR A 187 -24.98 -6.13 6.31
CA THR A 187 -24.09 -6.00 7.48
C THR A 187 -22.60 -6.23 7.15
N ILE A 188 -22.24 -6.28 5.86
CA ILE A 188 -20.91 -6.73 5.40
C ILE A 188 -19.72 -5.93 5.96
N ASN A 189 -19.94 -4.66 6.29
CA ASN A 189 -18.90 -3.72 6.74
C ASN A 189 -19.25 -3.06 8.09
N GLU A 190 -20.27 -3.55 8.79
CA GLU A 190 -20.80 -2.92 10.01
C GLU A 190 -19.71 -2.72 11.07
N ASN A 191 -18.91 -3.77 11.31
CA ASN A 191 -17.86 -3.80 12.34
C ASN A 191 -16.46 -3.42 11.84
N CYS A 192 -16.36 -2.87 10.62
CA CYS A 192 -15.08 -2.58 9.98
C CYS A 192 -14.87 -1.09 9.78
N GLU A 193 -13.62 -0.62 9.90
CA GLU A 193 -13.25 0.76 9.54
C GLU A 193 -13.38 1.01 8.03
N ILE A 194 -13.13 -0.04 7.25
CA ILE A 194 -13.27 -0.03 5.80
C ILE A 194 -14.74 -0.22 5.43
N LYS A 195 -15.39 0.88 5.01
CA LYS A 195 -16.80 0.91 4.62
C LYS A 195 -17.06 0.77 3.12
N THR A 196 -16.05 0.91 2.27
CA THR A 196 -16.23 0.84 0.80
C THR A 196 -15.14 0.02 0.13
N ARG A 197 -15.43 -0.52 -1.06
CA ARG A 197 -14.43 -1.20 -1.91
C ARG A 197 -13.25 -0.30 -2.24
N ASN A 198 -13.47 0.98 -2.51
CA ASN A 198 -12.39 1.92 -2.79
C ASN A 198 -11.49 2.12 -1.56
N HIS A 199 -12.07 2.26 -0.37
CA HIS A 199 -11.30 2.34 0.87
C HIS A 199 -10.48 1.06 1.10
N PHE A 200 -11.03 -0.13 0.79
CA PHE A 200 -10.24 -1.37 0.81
C PHE A 200 -9.05 -1.32 -0.16
N LEU A 201 -9.26 -0.86 -1.41
CA LEU A 201 -8.18 -0.78 -2.39
C LEU A 201 -7.09 0.21 -1.97
N ASP A 202 -7.48 1.32 -1.35
CA ASP A 202 -6.53 2.31 -0.81
C ASP A 202 -5.77 1.74 0.39
N GLU A 203 -6.43 1.01 1.30
CA GLU A 203 -5.76 0.34 2.41
C GLU A 203 -4.82 -0.76 1.94
N PHE A 204 -5.22 -1.59 0.97
CA PHE A 204 -4.33 -2.60 0.39
C PHE A 204 -3.07 -1.96 -0.22
N ARG A 205 -3.21 -0.87 -0.98
CA ARG A 205 -2.06 -0.10 -1.50
C ARG A 205 -1.19 0.43 -0.37
N SER A 206 -1.82 0.93 0.70
CA SER A 206 -1.13 1.43 1.89
C SER A 206 -0.30 0.32 2.55
N GLU A 207 -0.86 -0.88 2.72
CA GLU A 207 -0.18 -2.04 3.30
C GLU A 207 1.00 -2.52 2.44
N ILE A 208 0.82 -2.67 1.12
CA ILE A 208 1.92 -3.01 0.21
C ILE A 208 3.06 -1.98 0.31
N LYS A 209 2.71 -0.70 0.41
CA LYS A 209 3.67 0.40 0.54
C LYS A 209 4.39 0.38 1.90
N LYS A 210 3.68 0.10 3.00
CA LYS A 210 4.24 -0.05 4.35
C LYS A 210 5.22 -1.23 4.43
N ALA A 211 5.01 -2.26 3.62
CA ALA A 211 5.83 -3.47 3.52
C ALA A 211 7.00 -3.38 2.51
N ARG A 212 7.24 -2.21 1.88
CA ARG A 212 8.37 -2.03 0.95
C ARG A 212 9.70 -2.34 1.60
N GLY A 213 10.49 -3.19 0.93
CA GLY A 213 11.78 -3.68 1.41
C GLY A 213 11.70 -4.96 2.24
N LYS A 214 10.51 -5.40 2.65
CA LYS A 214 10.26 -6.68 3.31
C LYS A 214 9.82 -7.74 2.31
N THR A 215 10.02 -9.01 2.64
CA THR A 215 9.32 -10.11 1.96
C THR A 215 7.85 -10.08 2.35
N THR A 216 6.98 -9.82 1.38
CA THR A 216 5.55 -9.60 1.59
C THR A 216 4.74 -10.77 1.06
N ILE A 217 4.08 -11.49 1.96
CA ILE A 217 3.16 -12.58 1.60
C ILE A 217 1.74 -12.03 1.58
N VAL A 218 1.06 -12.10 0.44
CA VAL A 218 -0.36 -11.75 0.33
C VAL A 218 -1.17 -13.04 0.29
N ALA A 219 -1.81 -13.38 1.40
CA ALA A 219 -2.67 -14.56 1.51
C ALA A 219 -4.11 -14.20 1.18
N ILE A 220 -4.64 -14.81 0.12
CA ILE A 220 -5.95 -14.50 -0.44
C ILE A 220 -6.56 -15.76 -1.05
N HIS A 221 -7.80 -16.10 -0.69
CA HIS A 221 -8.43 -17.34 -1.16
C HIS A 221 -8.50 -17.43 -2.69
N HIS A 222 -9.06 -16.40 -3.33
CA HIS A 222 -9.20 -16.30 -4.78
C HIS A 222 -7.88 -15.85 -5.47
N PRO A 223 -7.28 -16.67 -6.37
CA PRO A 223 -5.96 -16.40 -6.95
C PRO A 223 -5.91 -15.28 -8.01
N MET A 224 -4.83 -14.49 -8.02
CA MET A 224 -4.63 -13.43 -9.02
C MET A 224 -4.31 -13.98 -10.41
N PHE A 225 -3.63 -15.12 -10.46
CA PHE A 225 -3.34 -15.87 -11.67
C PHE A 225 -3.69 -17.33 -11.44
N THR A 226 -4.40 -17.96 -12.37
CA THR A 226 -4.67 -19.39 -12.25
C THR A 226 -4.88 -20.03 -13.61
N ASN A 227 -4.50 -21.30 -13.69
CA ASN A 227 -4.74 -22.18 -14.82
C ASN A 227 -5.71 -23.33 -14.52
N GLY A 228 -6.49 -23.22 -13.44
CA GLY A 228 -7.57 -24.14 -13.11
C GLY A 228 -8.89 -23.80 -13.81
N PRO A 229 -9.98 -24.53 -13.48
CA PRO A 229 -11.31 -24.27 -14.01
C PRO A 229 -11.84 -22.86 -13.73
N HIS A 230 -11.53 -22.28 -12.57
CA HIS A 230 -11.91 -20.88 -12.25
C HIS A 230 -11.15 -19.84 -13.10
N GLY A 231 -10.04 -20.24 -13.73
CA GLY A 231 -9.34 -19.49 -14.77
C GLY A 231 -9.86 -19.74 -16.20
N GLY A 232 -10.92 -20.53 -16.35
CA GLY A 232 -11.49 -20.92 -17.64
C GLY A 232 -10.69 -21.97 -18.39
N LYS A 233 -9.97 -22.86 -17.68
CA LYS A 233 -9.26 -24.02 -18.25
C LYS A 233 -10.02 -25.30 -17.90
N TYR A 234 -10.59 -25.96 -18.90
CA TYR A 234 -11.47 -27.11 -18.69
C TYR A 234 -10.87 -28.40 -19.25
N SER A 235 -11.19 -29.53 -18.61
CA SER A 235 -10.81 -30.85 -19.10
C SER A 235 -11.68 -31.30 -20.27
N PHE A 236 -11.21 -32.31 -21.01
CA PHE A 236 -11.99 -32.96 -22.05
C PHE A 236 -13.35 -33.45 -21.52
N LYS A 237 -13.37 -34.07 -20.33
CA LYS A 237 -14.60 -34.53 -19.67
C LYS A 237 -15.61 -33.39 -19.47
N SER A 238 -15.14 -32.21 -19.08
CA SER A 238 -16.00 -31.03 -18.91
C SER A 238 -16.62 -30.59 -20.24
N HIS A 239 -15.86 -30.60 -21.34
CA HIS A 239 -16.38 -30.29 -22.68
C HIS A 239 -17.43 -31.29 -23.19
N MET A 240 -17.37 -32.53 -22.70
CA MET A 240 -18.30 -33.61 -23.06
C MET A 240 -19.53 -33.70 -22.14
N SER A 241 -19.61 -32.90 -21.08
CA SER A 241 -20.69 -32.95 -20.08
C SER A 241 -21.52 -31.66 -20.05
N PRO A 242 -22.86 -31.71 -20.13
CA PRO A 242 -23.70 -32.92 -20.13
C PRO A 242 -23.65 -33.72 -21.44
N PHE A 243 -23.39 -33.06 -22.58
CA PHE A 243 -23.11 -33.70 -23.88
C PHE A 243 -22.10 -32.86 -24.68
N PRO A 244 -21.39 -33.44 -25.68
CA PRO A 244 -20.53 -32.71 -26.60
C PRO A 244 -21.33 -31.57 -27.28
N ILE A 245 -20.73 -30.40 -27.50
CA ILE A 245 -21.41 -29.12 -27.86
C ILE A 245 -22.01 -28.39 -26.65
N LEU A 246 -22.99 -28.96 -25.94
CA LEU A 246 -23.62 -28.25 -24.80
C LEU A 246 -22.64 -28.02 -23.64
N GLY A 247 -21.78 -29.01 -23.33
CA GLY A 247 -20.71 -28.84 -22.35
C GLY A 247 -19.68 -27.79 -22.77
N SER A 248 -19.37 -27.73 -24.07
CA SER A 248 -18.47 -26.71 -24.62
C SER A 248 -19.10 -25.31 -24.62
N LEU A 249 -20.40 -25.19 -24.91
CA LEU A 249 -21.15 -23.93 -24.80
C LEU A 249 -21.25 -23.47 -23.34
N LYS A 250 -21.51 -24.38 -22.39
CA LYS A 250 -21.48 -24.09 -20.95
C LYS A 250 -20.11 -23.52 -20.53
N ASN A 251 -19.04 -24.18 -20.94
CA ASN A 251 -17.66 -23.75 -20.64
C ASN A 251 -17.31 -22.41 -21.29
N LEU A 252 -17.76 -22.19 -22.54
CA LEU A 252 -17.60 -20.93 -23.24
C LEU A 252 -18.34 -19.81 -22.49
N LEU A 253 -19.63 -20.00 -22.20
CA LEU A 253 -20.43 -19.04 -21.45
C LEU A 253 -19.80 -18.72 -20.10
N ARG A 254 -19.47 -19.72 -19.28
CA ARG A 254 -18.80 -19.52 -17.98
C ARG A 254 -17.52 -18.68 -18.13
N LYS A 255 -16.71 -18.97 -19.16
CA LYS A 255 -15.46 -18.27 -19.43
C LYS A 255 -15.65 -16.83 -19.98
N THR A 256 -16.75 -16.53 -20.66
CA THR A 256 -16.92 -15.21 -21.33
C THR A 256 -17.86 -14.26 -20.61
N THR A 257 -18.81 -14.77 -19.81
CA THR A 257 -19.85 -13.94 -19.19
C THR A 257 -19.49 -13.44 -17.80
N GLY A 258 -18.57 -14.10 -17.09
CA GLY A 258 -18.27 -13.78 -15.69
C GLY A 258 -19.45 -13.99 -14.73
N ILE A 259 -20.42 -14.83 -15.12
CA ILE A 259 -21.67 -15.05 -14.37
C ILE A 259 -21.44 -15.64 -12.98
N SER A 260 -20.37 -16.41 -12.80
CA SER A 260 -19.99 -16.92 -11.49
C SER A 260 -19.02 -15.96 -10.82
N ASN A 261 -19.33 -15.54 -9.60
CA ASN A 261 -18.43 -14.72 -8.79
C ASN A 261 -17.15 -15.47 -8.37
N ALA A 262 -17.16 -16.81 -8.40
CA ALA A 262 -15.98 -17.64 -8.19
C ALA A 262 -14.99 -17.61 -9.37
N ASP A 263 -15.34 -17.07 -10.53
CA ASP A 263 -14.49 -17.09 -11.72
C ASP A 263 -13.83 -15.74 -11.98
N ILE A 264 -12.58 -15.76 -12.45
CA ILE A 264 -11.73 -14.57 -12.62
C ILE A 264 -12.26 -13.55 -13.64
N GLN A 265 -13.25 -13.94 -14.45
CA GLN A 265 -13.93 -13.09 -15.42
C GLN A 265 -15.11 -12.32 -14.83
N ASN A 266 -15.52 -12.62 -13.59
CA ASN A 266 -16.50 -11.80 -12.88
C ASN A 266 -16.02 -10.36 -12.77
N ILE A 267 -16.93 -9.39 -12.87
CA ILE A 267 -16.57 -7.97 -12.92
C ILE A 267 -15.84 -7.50 -11.65
N HIS A 268 -16.30 -7.91 -10.46
CA HIS A 268 -15.71 -7.50 -9.19
C HIS A 268 -14.41 -8.25 -8.90
N TYR A 269 -14.34 -9.53 -9.26
CA TYR A 269 -13.10 -10.30 -9.13
C TYR A 269 -12.03 -9.77 -10.10
N ASN A 270 -12.40 -9.48 -11.35
CA ASN A 270 -11.47 -8.92 -12.33
C ASN A 270 -10.96 -7.54 -11.90
N GLU A 271 -11.84 -6.71 -11.34
CA GLU A 271 -11.51 -5.42 -10.77
C GLU A 271 -10.52 -5.58 -9.60
N LEU A 272 -10.87 -6.39 -8.59
CA LEU A 272 -10.01 -6.72 -7.45
C LEU A 272 -8.62 -7.12 -7.93
N LYS A 273 -8.57 -8.11 -8.82
CA LYS A 273 -7.33 -8.63 -9.38
C LYS A 273 -6.46 -7.54 -10.00
N LYS A 274 -7.04 -6.71 -10.87
CA LYS A 274 -6.30 -5.64 -11.56
C LYS A 274 -5.66 -4.67 -10.57
N TYR A 275 -6.42 -4.24 -9.58
CA TYR A 275 -5.95 -3.30 -8.58
C TYR A 275 -4.91 -3.89 -7.63
N LEU A 276 -5.10 -5.12 -7.16
CA LEU A 276 -4.15 -5.80 -6.27
C LEU A 276 -2.83 -6.10 -6.98
N ILE A 277 -2.87 -6.59 -8.23
CA ILE A 277 -1.67 -6.78 -9.05
C ILE A 277 -0.93 -5.45 -9.24
N ALA A 278 -1.63 -4.39 -9.65
CA ALA A 278 -1.01 -3.09 -9.90
C ALA A 278 -0.37 -2.49 -8.63
N ALA A 279 -0.97 -2.72 -7.47
CA ALA A 279 -0.39 -2.33 -6.18
C ALA A 279 0.84 -3.19 -5.84
N ALA A 280 0.73 -4.51 -5.96
CA ALA A 280 1.81 -5.45 -5.66
C ALA A 280 3.08 -5.21 -6.49
N GLN A 281 2.95 -4.83 -7.78
CA GLN A 281 4.10 -4.50 -8.64
C GLN A 281 4.91 -3.26 -8.20
N GLN A 282 4.44 -2.52 -7.19
CA GLN A 282 5.18 -1.39 -6.60
C GLN A 282 6.12 -1.81 -5.45
N ASN A 283 6.22 -3.11 -5.18
CA ASN A 283 7.14 -3.70 -4.22
C ASN A 283 7.72 -5.00 -4.82
N ASP A 284 9.05 -5.11 -4.88
CA ASP A 284 9.72 -6.17 -5.63
C ASP A 284 9.59 -7.57 -5.02
N ASN A 285 9.25 -7.63 -3.71
CA ASN A 285 9.28 -8.87 -2.92
C ASN A 285 7.88 -9.34 -2.50
N VAL A 286 6.87 -9.20 -3.38
CA VAL A 286 5.48 -9.61 -3.09
C VAL A 286 5.17 -10.99 -3.67
N ILE A 287 4.67 -11.92 -2.85
CA ILE A 287 4.23 -13.26 -3.26
C ILE A 287 2.75 -13.43 -2.92
N PHE A 288 1.93 -13.80 -3.90
CA PHE A 288 0.54 -14.20 -3.64
C PHE A 288 0.46 -15.69 -3.32
N VAL A 289 -0.29 -16.03 -2.26
CA VAL A 289 -0.59 -17.42 -1.87
C VAL A 289 -2.11 -17.62 -1.79
N SER A 290 -2.63 -18.66 -2.43
CA SER A 290 -4.08 -18.87 -2.61
C SER A 290 -4.51 -20.33 -2.61
N GLY A 291 -5.81 -20.56 -2.42
CA GLY A 291 -6.48 -21.85 -2.60
C GLY A 291 -7.41 -21.80 -3.82
N HIS A 292 -8.69 -22.12 -3.62
CA HIS A 292 -9.84 -21.97 -4.53
C HIS A 292 -9.83 -22.90 -5.73
N ASP A 293 -8.78 -22.86 -6.55
CA ASP A 293 -8.59 -23.87 -7.59
C ASP A 293 -7.97 -25.13 -6.96
N HIS A 294 -8.63 -26.28 -7.14
CA HIS A 294 -8.27 -27.54 -6.49
C HIS A 294 -7.05 -28.23 -7.11
N SER A 295 -5.90 -27.54 -7.08
CA SER A 295 -4.63 -27.99 -7.67
C SER A 295 -3.45 -27.32 -6.98
N LEU A 296 -2.24 -27.81 -7.29
CA LEU A 296 -0.98 -27.19 -6.91
C LEU A 296 -0.40 -26.45 -8.13
N GLN A 297 -0.09 -25.17 -7.99
CA GLN A 297 0.45 -24.37 -9.09
C GLN A 297 1.50 -23.36 -8.60
N TYR A 298 2.53 -23.15 -9.40
CA TYR A 298 3.44 -22.00 -9.32
C TYR A 298 3.45 -21.26 -10.65
N ILE A 299 3.03 -19.99 -10.61
CA ILE A 299 2.85 -19.13 -11.77
C ILE A 299 3.63 -17.84 -11.54
N ILE A 300 4.39 -17.40 -12.54
CA ILE A 300 5.03 -16.08 -12.56
C ILE A 300 4.41 -15.28 -13.69
N LYS A 301 3.77 -14.16 -13.36
CA LYS A 301 3.19 -13.26 -14.36
C LYS A 301 3.29 -11.81 -13.89
N ASN A 302 3.65 -10.92 -14.81
CA ASN A 302 3.88 -9.50 -14.51
C ASN A 302 4.91 -9.29 -13.37
N ASP A 303 5.98 -10.09 -13.37
CA ASP A 303 7.01 -10.15 -12.32
C ASP A 303 6.49 -10.53 -10.91
N ILE A 304 5.24 -10.99 -10.79
CA ILE A 304 4.63 -11.41 -9.53
C ILE A 304 4.56 -12.94 -9.46
N PRO A 305 5.15 -13.55 -8.43
CA PRO A 305 4.94 -14.96 -8.10
C PRO A 305 3.56 -15.21 -7.46
N GLN A 306 2.85 -16.20 -7.97
CA GLN A 306 1.62 -16.75 -7.41
C GLN A 306 1.82 -18.24 -7.11
N ILE A 307 1.54 -18.62 -5.87
CA ILE A 307 1.49 -19.99 -5.39
C ILE A 307 0.01 -20.35 -5.15
N ILE A 308 -0.46 -21.42 -5.77
CA ILE A 308 -1.78 -22.00 -5.51
C ILE A 308 -1.58 -23.34 -4.82
N SER A 309 -2.19 -23.49 -3.65
CA SER A 309 -2.14 -24.68 -2.82
C SER A 309 -3.55 -25.10 -2.43
N GLY A 310 -4.46 -25.23 -3.40
CA GLY A 310 -5.90 -25.40 -3.16
C GLY A 310 -6.40 -26.84 -3.14
N SER A 311 -5.53 -27.84 -3.09
CA SER A 311 -5.91 -29.26 -3.20
C SER A 311 -5.87 -30.02 -1.88
N GLY A 312 -6.22 -29.37 -0.77
CA GLY A 312 -6.20 -29.98 0.57
C GLY A 312 -7.21 -31.11 0.73
N SER A 313 -8.35 -31.08 0.01
CA SER A 313 -9.35 -32.15 0.07
C SER A 313 -9.88 -32.64 -1.29
N LYS A 314 -9.80 -31.80 -2.33
CA LYS A 314 -10.32 -32.04 -3.68
C LYS A 314 -9.22 -31.85 -4.74
N VAL A 315 -9.46 -32.37 -5.93
CA VAL A 315 -8.57 -32.18 -7.10
C VAL A 315 -9.37 -31.86 -8.36
N GLU A 316 -8.90 -30.86 -9.10
CA GLU A 316 -9.44 -30.41 -10.37
C GLU A 316 -8.32 -30.26 -11.43
N PRO A 317 -8.63 -30.51 -12.71
CA PRO A 317 -7.63 -30.54 -13.78
C PRO A 317 -7.07 -29.15 -14.07
N VAL A 318 -5.77 -29.08 -14.36
CA VAL A 318 -5.02 -27.84 -14.60
C VAL A 318 -4.34 -27.85 -15.97
N LYS A 319 -4.17 -26.69 -16.59
CA LYS A 319 -3.52 -26.56 -17.92
C LYS A 319 -2.32 -25.63 -17.88
N SER A 320 -1.13 -26.10 -18.26
CA SER A 320 0.02 -25.21 -18.44
C SER A 320 -0.26 -24.19 -19.55
N THR A 321 -0.19 -22.90 -19.19
CA THR A 321 -0.24 -21.78 -20.13
C THR A 321 0.81 -20.72 -19.79
N ASP A 322 0.77 -19.56 -20.44
CA ASP A 322 1.70 -18.45 -20.21
C ASP A 322 1.88 -18.15 -18.70
N GLY A 323 3.15 -17.99 -18.28
CA GLY A 323 3.56 -17.80 -16.88
C GLY A 323 3.62 -19.04 -16.00
N THR A 324 3.13 -20.21 -16.44
CA THR A 324 3.19 -21.45 -15.62
C THR A 324 4.63 -21.93 -15.50
N VAL A 325 5.07 -22.19 -14.27
CA VAL A 325 6.36 -22.85 -13.97
C VAL A 325 6.10 -24.28 -13.49
N TYR A 326 5.11 -24.47 -12.62
CA TYR A 326 4.67 -25.76 -12.12
C TYR A 326 3.15 -25.84 -12.02
N ALA A 327 2.55 -26.98 -12.38
CA ALA A 327 1.13 -27.24 -12.18
C ALA A 327 0.82 -28.74 -12.08
N HIS A 328 0.05 -29.15 -11.08
CA HIS A 328 -0.37 -30.54 -10.89
C HIS A 328 -1.72 -30.64 -10.16
N ALA A 329 -2.63 -31.47 -10.67
CA ALA A 329 -3.90 -31.78 -10.03
C ALA A 329 -3.75 -32.99 -9.09
N VAL A 330 -3.06 -32.77 -7.97
CA VAL A 330 -2.85 -33.79 -6.95
C VAL A 330 -3.14 -33.23 -5.58
N LYS A 331 -3.56 -34.09 -4.64
CA LYS A 331 -3.71 -33.69 -3.25
C LYS A 331 -2.35 -33.39 -2.65
N GLY A 332 -2.26 -32.28 -1.92
CA GLY A 332 -1.00 -31.80 -1.43
C GLY A 332 -1.07 -30.42 -0.79
N TYR A 333 0.10 -29.90 -0.48
CA TYR A 333 0.27 -28.57 0.08
C TYR A 333 1.62 -27.98 -0.34
N ALA A 334 1.79 -26.68 -0.15
CA ALA A 334 3.05 -25.99 -0.38
C ALA A 334 3.73 -25.59 0.94
N VAL A 335 5.06 -25.59 0.94
CA VAL A 335 5.89 -25.06 2.02
C VAL A 335 6.73 -23.93 1.45
N LEU A 336 6.65 -22.76 2.07
CA LEU A 336 7.40 -21.57 1.68
C LEU A 336 8.42 -21.24 2.77
N GLU A 337 9.70 -21.36 2.46
CA GLU A 337 10.81 -21.09 3.38
C GLU A 337 11.43 -19.74 3.02
N ILE A 338 11.48 -18.83 4.00
CA ILE A 338 12.12 -17.52 3.85
C ILE A 338 13.40 -17.52 4.67
N PHE A 339 14.50 -17.12 4.05
CA PHE A 339 15.85 -17.08 4.65
C PHE A 339 16.19 -15.67 5.14
N GLU A 340 17.11 -15.56 6.10
CA GLU A 340 17.53 -14.28 6.72
C GLU A 340 18.11 -13.25 5.72
N ASN A 341 18.41 -13.64 4.49
CA ASN A 341 18.85 -12.74 3.41
C ASN A 341 17.73 -12.35 2.43
N GLY A 342 16.48 -12.65 2.75
CA GLY A 342 15.30 -12.40 1.93
C GLY A 342 15.07 -13.42 0.81
N ALA A 343 16.01 -14.35 0.57
CA ALA A 343 15.75 -15.44 -0.37
C ALA A 343 14.51 -16.22 0.08
N THR A 344 13.71 -16.65 -0.87
CA THR A 344 12.49 -17.40 -0.59
C THR A 344 12.41 -18.60 -1.51
N GLU A 345 12.12 -19.78 -0.96
CA GLU A 345 11.99 -21.03 -1.70
C GLU A 345 10.60 -21.65 -1.47
N VAL A 346 9.99 -22.17 -2.53
CA VAL A 346 8.75 -22.94 -2.44
C VAL A 346 8.99 -24.41 -2.74
N LYS A 347 8.37 -25.29 -1.93
CA LYS A 347 8.32 -26.74 -2.11
C LYS A 347 6.86 -27.17 -2.20
N PHE A 348 6.51 -27.95 -3.23
CA PHE A 348 5.20 -28.59 -3.33
C PHE A 348 5.30 -30.04 -2.85
N ILE A 349 4.46 -30.40 -1.89
CA ILE A 349 4.42 -31.72 -1.28
C ILE A 349 3.22 -32.48 -1.83
N ASN A 350 3.51 -33.61 -2.46
CA ASN A 350 2.50 -34.55 -2.89
C ASN A 350 2.06 -35.39 -1.70
N ALA A 351 0.84 -35.20 -1.22
CA ALA A 351 0.40 -35.79 0.03
C ALA A 351 0.14 -37.31 -0.07
N ASN A 352 -0.15 -37.82 -1.28
CA ASN A 352 -0.26 -39.27 -1.53
C ASN A 352 1.09 -39.99 -1.36
N SER A 353 2.20 -39.35 -1.75
CA SER A 353 3.55 -39.97 -1.69
C SER A 353 4.41 -39.47 -0.54
N ASN A 354 4.00 -38.39 0.14
CA ASN A 354 4.75 -37.68 1.16
C ASN A 354 6.15 -37.24 0.68
N LYS A 355 6.26 -36.81 -0.58
CA LYS A 355 7.51 -36.37 -1.21
C LYS A 355 7.39 -34.96 -1.77
N ILE A 356 8.52 -34.26 -1.80
CA ILE A 356 8.67 -33.02 -2.57
C ILE A 356 8.61 -33.41 -4.05
N GLU A 357 7.61 -32.92 -4.78
CA GLU A 357 7.45 -33.17 -6.21
C GLU A 357 7.95 -32.02 -7.09
N PHE A 358 8.10 -30.83 -6.51
CA PHE A 358 8.66 -29.65 -7.14
C PHE A 358 9.23 -28.69 -6.11
N GLN A 359 10.35 -28.05 -6.43
CA GLN A 359 11.03 -27.07 -5.59
C GLN A 359 11.70 -26.02 -6.47
N THR A 360 11.60 -24.74 -6.10
CA THR A 360 12.25 -23.64 -6.82
C THR A 360 12.41 -22.41 -5.92
N THR A 361 13.40 -21.58 -6.25
CA THR A 361 13.54 -20.22 -5.71
C THR A 361 12.40 -19.35 -6.24
N VAL A 362 11.78 -18.58 -5.34
CA VAL A 362 10.70 -17.62 -5.62
C VAL A 362 11.23 -16.18 -5.61
N ILE A 363 12.02 -15.84 -4.59
CA ILE A 363 12.71 -14.55 -4.47
C ILE A 363 14.20 -14.85 -4.29
N LYS A 364 15.04 -14.15 -5.06
CA LYS A 364 16.49 -14.25 -4.95
C LYS A 364 16.99 -13.62 -3.66
N PRO A 365 18.10 -14.09 -3.09
CA PRO A 365 18.73 -13.38 -1.97
C PRO A 365 18.96 -11.93 -2.36
N SER A 366 18.61 -11.00 -1.46
CA SER A 366 18.94 -9.60 -1.66
C SER A 366 20.44 -9.51 -1.88
N LYS A 367 20.86 -8.86 -2.97
CA LYS A 367 22.27 -8.50 -3.14
C LYS A 367 22.56 -7.51 -2.02
N ARG A 368 23.04 -7.99 -0.88
CA ARG A 368 23.82 -7.14 0.01
C ARG A 368 24.97 -6.69 -0.88
N LEU A 369 24.92 -5.46 -1.39
CA LEU A 369 26.04 -4.84 -2.07
C LEU A 369 27.22 -5.01 -1.12
N ILE A 370 28.09 -5.97 -1.42
CA ILE A 370 29.40 -6.04 -0.80
C ILE A 370 30.11 -4.85 -1.41
N ASN A 371 29.99 -3.71 -0.73
CA ASN A 371 30.75 -2.47 -0.86
C ASN A 371 31.65 -2.41 -2.11
N ASP A 372 31.05 -2.12 -3.28
CA ASP A 372 31.80 -1.49 -4.35
C ASP A 372 32.08 -0.06 -3.88
N ILE A 373 33.28 0.11 -3.30
CA ILE A 373 33.95 1.35 -2.87
C ILE A 373 32.98 2.54 -2.72
N ILE A 374 32.22 2.52 -1.64
CA ILE A 374 31.55 3.69 -1.14
C ILE A 374 32.65 4.63 -0.61
N ASN A 375 32.70 5.87 -1.09
CA ASN A 375 33.63 6.88 -0.58
C ASN A 375 33.50 6.99 0.94
N LYS A 376 34.64 6.94 1.65
CA LYS A 376 34.66 7.09 3.11
C LYS A 376 34.89 8.52 3.56
N GLU A 377 35.32 9.38 2.64
CA GLU A 377 35.58 10.80 2.91
C GLU A 377 34.62 11.66 2.10
N PHE A 378 33.96 12.58 2.80
CA PHE A 378 33.03 13.53 2.20
C PHE A 378 33.44 14.94 2.62
N LYS A 379 33.25 15.91 1.73
CA LYS A 379 33.42 17.33 2.05
C LYS A 379 32.29 17.77 2.98
N ASP A 380 32.53 18.78 3.83
CA ASP A 380 31.48 19.32 4.73
C ASP A 380 30.30 19.97 3.98
N SER A 381 30.53 20.44 2.76
CA SER A 381 29.52 21.03 1.90
C SER A 381 29.75 20.71 0.42
N ILE A 382 28.67 20.77 -0.35
CA ILE A 382 28.68 20.56 -1.80
C ILE A 382 27.70 21.52 -2.49
N GLN A 383 28.00 21.85 -3.75
CA GLN A 383 27.07 22.52 -4.65
C GLN A 383 26.19 21.46 -5.33
N ALA A 384 24.89 21.49 -5.05
CA ALA A 384 23.93 20.52 -5.58
C ALA A 384 22.62 21.20 -5.98
N SER A 385 21.91 20.61 -6.95
CA SER A 385 20.60 21.06 -7.39
C SER A 385 19.60 19.88 -7.39
N ILE A 386 18.30 20.18 -7.43
CA ILE A 386 17.25 19.15 -7.45
C ILE A 386 17.16 18.51 -8.84
N TYR A 387 17.28 19.33 -9.87
CA TYR A 387 17.30 18.96 -11.28
C TYR A 387 18.56 19.48 -11.96
N THR A 388 18.91 18.86 -13.08
CA THR A 388 19.94 19.38 -13.99
C THR A 388 19.42 20.56 -14.81
N ASP A 389 20.31 21.41 -15.31
CA ASP A 389 19.94 22.50 -16.23
C ASP A 389 19.23 22.01 -17.49
N ARG A 390 19.55 20.80 -17.95
CA ARG A 390 18.90 20.18 -19.09
C ARG A 390 17.44 19.85 -18.82
N GLU A 391 17.11 19.36 -17.63
CA GLU A 391 15.73 19.02 -17.24
C GLU A 391 14.84 20.28 -17.18
N THR A 392 15.42 21.44 -16.82
CA THR A 392 14.70 22.71 -16.59
C THR A 392 14.75 23.70 -17.76
N SER A 393 15.66 23.50 -18.73
CA SER A 393 15.75 24.35 -19.93
C SER A 393 14.62 24.07 -20.91
N LYS A 394 13.75 25.06 -21.15
CA LYS A 394 12.61 24.97 -22.08
C LYS A 394 12.63 26.10 -23.11
N SER A 395 12.03 25.83 -24.28
CA SER A 395 11.91 26.84 -25.35
C SER A 395 10.90 27.93 -24.97
N LYS A 396 11.00 29.11 -25.59
CA LYS A 396 10.07 30.22 -25.35
C LYS A 396 8.60 29.84 -25.61
N PHE A 397 8.35 29.04 -26.65
CA PHE A 397 7.00 28.57 -26.96
C PHE A 397 6.48 27.59 -25.90
N TYR A 398 7.35 26.69 -25.40
CA TYR A 398 6.98 25.80 -24.30
C TYR A 398 6.66 26.59 -23.04
N SER A 399 7.48 27.58 -22.67
CA SER A 399 7.23 28.45 -21.51
C SER A 399 5.99 29.32 -21.68
N PHE A 400 5.62 29.72 -22.91
CA PHE A 400 4.34 30.38 -23.16
C PHE A 400 3.15 29.46 -22.83
N LEU A 401 3.20 28.20 -23.27
CA LEU A 401 2.13 27.23 -23.05
C LEU A 401 2.00 26.81 -21.58
N TRP A 402 3.13 26.49 -20.94
CA TRP A 402 3.19 25.84 -19.62
C TRP A 402 3.67 26.76 -18.49
N GLY A 403 4.02 28.01 -18.80
CA GLY A 403 4.50 28.99 -17.84
C GLY A 403 6.02 28.95 -17.69
N ASN A 404 6.59 29.95 -17.03
CA ASN A 404 8.01 29.99 -16.65
C ASN A 404 8.28 29.16 -15.38
N ARG A 405 7.32 29.17 -14.44
CA ARG A 405 7.35 28.41 -13.17
C ARG A 405 8.64 28.63 -12.36
N TYR A 406 8.89 27.78 -11.37
CA TYR A 406 10.10 27.82 -10.55
C TYR A 406 11.26 26.99 -11.12
N ARG A 407 11.31 26.72 -12.44
CA ARG A 407 12.35 25.86 -13.06
C ARG A 407 13.78 26.24 -12.68
N LYS A 408 14.08 27.54 -12.66
CA LYS A 408 15.38 28.09 -12.24
C LYS A 408 15.75 27.61 -10.83
N TYR A 409 14.81 27.60 -9.89
CA TYR A 409 15.03 27.22 -8.50
C TYR A 409 15.29 25.72 -8.30
N TYR A 410 14.80 24.88 -9.21
CA TYR A 410 15.11 23.44 -9.18
C TYR A 410 16.51 23.13 -9.72
N SER A 411 17.06 23.98 -10.60
CA SER A 411 18.33 23.74 -11.29
C SER A 411 19.50 24.58 -10.79
N THR A 412 19.24 25.65 -10.04
CA THR A 412 20.30 26.46 -9.43
C THR A 412 21.05 25.63 -8.39
N PRO A 413 22.38 25.44 -8.52
CA PRO A 413 23.18 24.81 -7.49
C PRO A 413 23.17 25.64 -6.21
N ILE A 414 22.99 24.95 -5.08
CA ILE A 414 23.01 25.54 -3.74
C ILE A 414 24.11 24.90 -2.90
N ALA A 415 24.73 25.68 -2.01
CA ALA A 415 25.60 25.14 -0.98
C ALA A 415 24.78 24.37 0.06
N ALA A 416 24.85 23.04 0.04
CA ALA A 416 24.21 22.18 1.02
C ALA A 416 25.24 21.53 1.93
N LYS A 417 24.91 21.45 3.23
CA LYS A 417 25.71 20.70 4.19
C LYS A 417 25.61 19.21 3.87
N VAL A 418 26.76 18.55 3.78
CA VAL A 418 26.85 17.11 3.57
C VAL A 418 26.77 16.42 4.92
N VAL A 419 25.91 15.40 5.03
CA VAL A 419 25.79 14.58 6.24
C VAL A 419 25.66 13.11 5.86
N THR A 420 26.19 12.24 6.70
CA THR A 420 26.00 10.79 6.61
C THR A 420 25.13 10.32 7.78
N LEU A 421 24.41 9.22 7.61
CA LEU A 421 23.50 8.72 8.63
C LEU A 421 24.24 8.24 9.89
N ASP A 422 25.46 7.72 9.76
CA ASP A 422 26.29 7.27 10.89
C ASP A 422 26.79 8.41 11.79
N THR A 423 26.81 9.66 11.28
CA THR A 423 27.26 10.84 12.03
C THR A 423 26.12 11.76 12.45
N LEU A 424 25.03 11.80 11.69
CA LEU A 424 23.88 12.64 11.99
C LEU A 424 23.17 12.14 13.27
N LEU A 425 22.95 13.04 14.24
CA LEU A 425 22.26 12.74 15.52
C LEU A 425 22.85 11.51 16.25
N ASP A 426 24.18 11.44 16.34
CA ASP A 426 24.93 10.32 16.95
C ASP A 426 24.72 8.95 16.28
N GLY A 427 24.17 8.94 15.06
CA GLY A 427 23.94 7.75 14.25
C GLY A 427 22.46 7.39 14.09
N LEU A 428 22.04 7.29 12.82
CA LEU A 428 20.72 6.91 12.38
C LEU A 428 20.77 5.59 11.61
N THR A 429 19.79 4.72 11.87
CA THR A 429 19.61 3.46 11.16
C THR A 429 18.40 3.54 10.25
N PRO A 430 18.54 3.24 8.94
CA PRO A 430 17.40 3.08 8.05
C PRO A 430 16.46 1.95 8.49
N ILE A 431 15.17 2.25 8.55
CA ILE A 431 14.13 1.28 8.91
C ILE A 431 13.43 0.76 7.65
N ARG A 432 12.82 1.67 6.89
CA ARG A 432 12.00 1.32 5.72
C ARG A 432 11.76 2.49 4.79
N LYS A 433 11.44 2.17 3.53
CA LYS A 433 10.97 3.14 2.53
C LYS A 433 9.58 3.66 2.92
N GLY A 434 9.22 4.84 2.43
CA GLY A 434 7.93 5.48 2.59
C GLY A 434 7.69 6.53 1.49
N GLY A 435 6.86 7.53 1.79
CA GLY A 435 6.63 8.70 0.94
C GLY A 435 5.39 8.58 0.09
N GLY A 436 4.66 9.69 -0.15
CA GLY A 436 3.31 9.75 -0.75
C GLY A 436 3.16 9.29 -2.21
N THR A 437 2.32 9.98 -2.97
CA THR A 437 2.05 9.70 -4.39
C THR A 437 3.25 10.06 -5.27
N GLN A 438 3.99 11.12 -4.93
CA GLN A 438 5.15 11.64 -5.66
C GLN A 438 6.47 11.63 -4.87
N SER A 439 6.40 11.47 -3.54
CA SER A 439 7.55 11.63 -2.65
C SER A 439 8.26 10.30 -2.41
N ARG A 440 9.59 10.30 -2.44
CA ARG A 440 10.45 9.21 -1.97
C ARG A 440 10.97 9.54 -0.58
N THR A 441 10.69 8.71 0.41
CA THR A 441 11.19 8.94 1.78
C THR A 441 11.82 7.69 2.37
N LEU A 442 12.81 7.89 3.23
CA LEU A 442 13.39 6.84 4.07
C LEU A 442 13.09 7.17 5.53
N ARG A 443 12.48 6.22 6.25
CA ARG A 443 12.32 6.32 7.71
C ARG A 443 13.59 5.88 8.39
N LEU A 444 14.01 6.67 9.37
CA LEU A 444 15.26 6.51 10.09
C LEU A 444 14.95 6.41 11.59
N LYS A 445 15.78 5.68 12.33
CA LYS A 445 15.70 5.56 13.79
C LYS A 445 17.04 5.93 14.42
N SER A 446 17.03 6.78 15.44
CA SER A 446 18.19 7.06 16.29
C SER A 446 18.36 6.01 17.38
N LYS A 447 19.51 6.02 18.04
CA LYS A 447 19.85 5.07 19.13
C LYS A 447 18.89 5.13 20.31
N ASP A 448 18.35 6.30 20.64
CA ASP A 448 17.33 6.52 21.68
C ASP A 448 15.91 6.14 21.24
N GLY A 449 15.74 5.69 20.00
CA GLY A 449 14.48 5.19 19.47
C GLY A 449 13.61 6.22 18.76
N LYS A 450 14.03 7.50 18.73
CA LYS A 450 13.32 8.53 17.98
C LYS A 450 13.37 8.26 16.48
N GLN A 451 12.32 8.65 15.78
CA GLN A 451 12.16 8.43 14.35
C GLN A 451 12.27 9.74 13.57
N TYR A 452 12.91 9.65 12.42
CA TYR A 452 13.10 10.75 11.49
C TYR A 452 12.72 10.32 10.08
N VAL A 453 12.46 11.30 9.23
CA VAL A 453 12.18 11.09 7.82
C VAL A 453 13.18 11.88 6.98
N MET A 454 13.85 11.18 6.08
CA MET A 454 14.65 11.74 5.00
C MET A 454 13.80 11.69 3.72
N ARG A 455 13.42 12.84 3.18
CA ARG A 455 12.56 12.98 1.98
C ARG A 455 13.34 13.59 0.83
N ALA A 456 13.43 12.90 -0.28
CA ALA A 456 14.11 13.42 -1.46
C ALA A 456 13.40 14.70 -1.95
N MET A 457 14.18 15.75 -2.21
CA MET A 457 13.66 16.98 -2.82
C MET A 457 13.22 16.72 -4.27
N LYS A 458 13.89 15.79 -4.95
CA LYS A 458 13.52 15.31 -6.29
C LYS A 458 12.30 14.39 -6.23
N LYS A 459 11.18 14.84 -6.80
CA LYS A 459 9.93 14.07 -6.90
C LYS A 459 10.01 12.98 -7.96
N ASN A 460 9.28 11.88 -7.76
CA ASN A 460 9.20 10.78 -8.70
C ASN A 460 7.94 10.91 -9.58
N ALA A 461 8.15 11.31 -10.84
CA ALA A 461 7.07 11.54 -11.80
C ALA A 461 6.40 10.24 -12.27
N ALA A 462 7.18 9.17 -12.49
CA ALA A 462 6.62 7.88 -12.87
C ALA A 462 5.74 7.29 -11.76
N GLN A 463 6.17 7.39 -10.50
CA GLN A 463 5.39 7.02 -9.31
C GLN A 463 4.08 7.83 -9.23
N TYR A 464 4.14 9.14 -9.52
CA TYR A 464 2.95 9.99 -9.53
C TYR A 464 1.97 9.60 -10.64
N ILE A 465 2.45 9.36 -11.87
CA ILE A 465 1.62 8.90 -12.98
C ILE A 465 0.93 7.57 -12.62
N GLN A 466 1.69 6.63 -12.07
CA GLN A 466 1.18 5.33 -11.61
C GLN A 466 0.06 5.48 -10.57
N ALA A 467 0.28 6.27 -9.52
CA ALA A 467 -0.63 6.39 -8.40
C ALA A 467 -1.86 7.27 -8.71
N SER A 468 -1.71 8.29 -9.56
CA SER A 468 -2.77 9.26 -9.87
C SER A 468 -3.61 8.86 -11.08
N MET A 469 -3.02 8.29 -12.12
CA MET A 469 -3.71 8.06 -13.41
C MET A 469 -3.98 6.58 -13.72
N PHE A 470 -3.18 5.66 -13.17
CA PHE A 470 -3.21 4.25 -13.55
C PHE A 470 -3.32 3.32 -12.35
N LYS A 471 -4.36 3.50 -11.53
CA LYS A 471 -4.53 2.73 -10.30
C LYS A 471 -4.74 1.22 -10.54
N ASN A 472 -5.27 0.82 -11.70
CA ASN A 472 -5.66 -0.55 -12.04
C ASN A 472 -4.67 -1.31 -12.95
N GLN A 473 -3.53 -0.69 -13.29
CA GLN A 473 -2.50 -1.29 -14.11
C GLN A 473 -1.14 -0.71 -13.76
N TYR A 474 -0.11 -1.54 -13.75
CA TYR A 474 1.25 -1.05 -13.53
C TYR A 474 1.90 -0.59 -14.84
N VAL A 475 2.29 0.68 -14.87
CA VAL A 475 2.84 1.38 -16.04
C VAL A 475 4.07 2.21 -15.68
N GLN A 476 4.49 2.27 -14.41
CA GLN A 476 5.61 3.10 -13.97
C GLN A 476 6.87 2.91 -14.85
N LYS A 477 7.30 1.67 -15.06
CA LYS A 477 8.45 1.32 -15.93
C LYS A 477 8.28 1.79 -17.39
N GLN A 478 7.06 1.94 -17.89
CA GLN A 478 6.78 2.38 -19.26
C GLN A 478 6.91 3.89 -19.42
N PHE A 479 6.85 4.65 -18.32
CA PHE A 479 6.94 6.11 -18.34
C PHE A 479 8.36 6.62 -18.03
N GLU A 480 9.26 5.78 -17.52
CA GLU A 480 10.65 6.17 -17.26
C GLU A 480 11.35 6.62 -18.55
N ASN A 481 11.98 7.79 -18.49
CA ASN A 481 12.68 8.46 -19.60
C ASN A 481 11.77 8.78 -20.81
N THR A 482 10.49 9.12 -20.55
CA THR A 482 9.53 9.51 -21.59
C THR A 482 9.19 11.00 -21.55
N ALA A 483 8.69 11.53 -22.67
CA ALA A 483 8.19 12.90 -22.76
C ALA A 483 7.05 13.20 -21.75
N SER A 484 6.25 12.18 -21.41
CA SER A 484 5.19 12.30 -20.40
C SER A 484 5.75 12.44 -18.99
N GLU A 485 6.80 11.70 -18.65
CA GLU A 485 7.52 11.87 -17.38
C GLU A 485 8.17 13.25 -17.30
N ASP A 486 8.84 13.69 -18.36
CA ASP A 486 9.45 15.02 -18.44
C ASP A 486 8.42 16.14 -18.25
N LEU A 487 7.21 15.99 -18.83
CA LEU A 487 6.11 16.93 -18.63
C LEU A 487 5.64 16.93 -17.17
N VAL A 488 5.54 15.78 -16.51
CA VAL A 488 5.12 15.71 -15.10
C VAL A 488 6.21 16.28 -14.17
N LYS A 489 7.50 15.99 -14.42
CA LYS A 489 8.62 16.63 -13.71
C LYS A 489 8.56 18.15 -13.84
N ASP A 490 8.23 18.64 -15.04
CA ASP A 490 8.03 20.05 -15.32
C ASP A 490 6.82 20.64 -14.57
N VAL A 491 5.72 19.89 -14.45
CA VAL A 491 4.54 20.27 -13.65
C VAL A 491 4.91 20.46 -12.18
N PHE A 492 5.75 19.60 -11.60
CA PHE A 492 6.20 19.78 -10.21
C PHE A 492 6.94 21.11 -9.99
N THR A 493 7.56 21.70 -11.01
CA THR A 493 8.20 23.01 -10.89
C THR A 493 7.22 24.16 -10.70
N GLY A 494 5.91 23.91 -10.78
CA GLY A 494 4.87 24.87 -10.40
C GLY A 494 4.85 25.16 -8.90
N ALA A 495 5.36 24.26 -8.06
CA ALA A 495 5.52 24.47 -6.62
C ALA A 495 6.90 25.03 -6.27
N TYR A 496 6.97 25.94 -5.28
CA TYR A 496 8.25 26.50 -4.82
C TYR A 496 9.03 25.43 -4.01
N PRO A 497 10.23 24.99 -4.47
CA PRO A 497 10.85 23.78 -3.94
C PRO A 497 11.31 23.87 -2.48
N TYR A 498 11.56 25.09 -1.98
CA TYR A 498 12.09 25.33 -0.64
C TYR A 498 11.03 25.90 0.33
N ALA A 499 9.75 25.84 -0.04
CA ALA A 499 8.64 26.32 0.78
C ALA A 499 8.62 25.76 2.23
N PRO A 500 8.86 24.46 2.46
CA PRO A 500 8.83 23.91 3.83
C PRO A 500 9.77 24.60 4.82
N PHE A 501 10.91 25.11 4.35
CA PHE A 501 11.90 25.79 5.20
C PHE A 501 11.48 27.23 5.58
N VAL A 502 10.55 27.82 4.83
CA VAL A 502 9.95 29.13 5.15
C VAL A 502 8.75 28.97 6.07
N VAL A 503 7.88 28.02 5.76
CA VAL A 503 6.56 27.86 6.41
C VAL A 503 6.69 27.57 7.91
N GLY A 504 7.75 26.88 8.34
CA GLY A 504 7.98 26.57 9.75
C GLY A 504 8.03 27.83 10.64
N LYS A 505 8.83 28.83 10.27
CA LYS A 505 8.96 30.07 11.06
C LYS A 505 7.65 30.88 11.07
N LEU A 506 6.94 30.91 9.95
CA LEU A 506 5.62 31.55 9.87
C LEU A 506 4.58 30.86 10.77
N SER A 507 4.58 29.53 10.80
CA SER A 507 3.66 28.72 11.63
C SER A 507 3.91 28.95 13.12
N GLU A 508 5.18 29.03 13.52
CA GLU A 508 5.60 29.32 14.90
C GLU A 508 5.05 30.66 15.40
N ALA A 509 5.14 31.71 14.58
CA ALA A 509 4.64 33.04 14.93
C ALA A 509 3.13 33.05 15.24
N ILE A 510 2.36 32.17 14.61
CA ILE A 510 0.90 32.05 14.82
C ILE A 510 0.51 30.84 15.65
N LYS A 511 1.47 30.25 16.39
CA LYS A 511 1.24 29.11 17.29
C LYS A 511 0.51 27.94 16.62
N ILE A 512 0.93 27.59 15.42
CA ILE A 512 0.56 26.34 14.76
C ILE A 512 1.71 25.36 14.92
N ASN A 513 1.40 24.15 15.35
CA ASN A 513 2.39 23.09 15.53
C ASN A 513 3.13 22.79 14.20
N LYS A 514 4.45 22.56 14.28
CA LYS A 514 5.32 22.34 13.12
C LYS A 514 6.30 21.19 13.34
N LEU A 515 6.84 20.68 12.23
CA LEU A 515 8.03 19.83 12.22
C LEU A 515 9.27 20.70 11.91
N ASN A 516 10.45 20.26 12.34
CA ASN A 516 11.69 21.00 12.13
C ASN A 516 12.41 20.49 10.87
N SER A 517 11.99 21.01 9.72
CA SER A 517 12.60 20.65 8.44
C SER A 517 13.99 21.25 8.28
N LYS A 518 14.98 20.42 7.92
CA LYS A 518 16.35 20.82 7.59
C LYS A 518 16.73 20.32 6.20
N LEU A 519 17.57 21.07 5.49
CA LEU A 519 18.06 20.69 4.17
C LEU A 519 19.47 20.10 4.28
N TYR A 520 19.66 18.91 3.74
CA TYR A 520 20.96 18.24 3.68
C TYR A 520 21.23 17.66 2.30
N TYR A 521 22.50 17.55 1.95
CA TYR A 521 22.94 16.62 0.92
C TYR A 521 23.40 15.33 1.60
N ILE A 522 22.87 14.19 1.15
CA ILE A 522 23.24 12.88 1.70
C ILE A 522 23.87 12.07 0.57
N PRO A 523 25.18 11.78 0.61
CA PRO A 523 25.85 10.98 -0.40
C PRO A 523 25.48 9.50 -0.22
N LYS A 524 25.74 8.67 -1.23
CA LYS A 524 25.75 7.21 -1.02
C LYS A 524 26.83 6.85 -0.01
N HIS A 525 26.45 6.12 1.04
CA HIS A 525 27.34 5.74 2.14
C HIS A 525 26.93 4.40 2.77
N GLU A 526 27.80 3.78 3.56
CA GLU A 526 27.60 2.42 4.08
C GLU A 526 26.35 2.29 4.95
N ALA A 527 26.06 3.29 5.79
CA ALA A 527 24.91 3.27 6.69
C ALA A 527 23.54 3.30 5.98
N LEU A 528 23.47 3.66 4.69
CA LEU A 528 22.25 3.50 3.89
C LEU A 528 21.95 2.02 3.56
N GLY A 529 22.94 1.14 3.61
CA GLY A 529 22.79 -0.30 3.38
C GLY A 529 22.09 -0.61 2.05
N GLN A 530 21.04 -1.43 2.11
CA GLN A 530 20.22 -1.83 0.96
C GLN A 530 19.47 -0.67 0.29
N PHE A 531 19.41 0.50 0.92
CA PHE A 531 18.69 1.65 0.37
C PHE A 531 19.54 2.50 -0.59
N ASN A 532 20.85 2.19 -0.76
CA ASN A 532 21.76 2.90 -1.68
C ASN A 532 21.34 2.84 -3.17
N ASP A 533 20.48 1.89 -3.56
CA ASP A 533 19.98 1.78 -4.93
C ASP A 533 19.02 2.93 -5.28
N GLU A 534 18.28 3.44 -4.30
CA GLU A 534 17.26 4.48 -4.49
C GLU A 534 17.54 5.80 -3.76
N PHE A 535 18.43 5.78 -2.76
CA PHE A 535 18.77 6.92 -1.92
C PHE A 535 20.27 7.18 -1.93
N GLY A 536 20.65 8.44 -1.71
CA GLY A 536 22.01 8.94 -1.76
C GLY A 536 22.29 9.78 -3.00
N ASP A 537 23.31 10.63 -2.89
CA ASP A 537 23.80 11.57 -3.91
C ASP A 537 22.78 12.66 -4.33
N GLU A 538 21.86 13.02 -3.43
CA GLU A 538 20.79 13.99 -3.69
C GLU A 538 20.55 14.94 -2.50
N LEU A 539 19.74 15.98 -2.72
CA LEU A 539 19.22 16.86 -1.68
C LEU A 539 17.99 16.24 -0.99
N TYR A 540 17.97 16.34 0.34
CA TYR A 540 16.93 15.79 1.20
C TYR A 540 16.41 16.83 2.19
N LEU A 541 15.08 16.86 2.33
CA LEU A 541 14.42 17.43 3.50
C LEU A 541 14.45 16.39 4.62
N PHE A 542 15.00 16.77 5.76
CA PHE A 542 15.10 15.96 6.96
C PHE A 542 14.22 16.54 8.07
N GLU A 543 13.35 15.73 8.67
CA GLU A 543 12.41 16.16 9.72
C GLU A 543 12.12 15.02 10.72
N GLU A 544 11.58 15.37 11.89
CA GLU A 544 11.04 14.38 12.83
C GLU A 544 9.85 13.62 12.22
N HIS A 545 9.73 12.33 12.52
CA HIS A 545 8.53 11.57 12.17
C HIS A 545 7.41 11.81 13.19
N PRO A 546 6.23 12.33 12.83
CA PRO A 546 5.15 12.55 13.80
C PRO A 546 4.48 11.22 14.18
N ALA A 547 5.02 10.57 15.22
CA ALA A 547 4.53 9.35 15.84
C ALA A 547 4.54 9.49 17.37
N ASP A 548 3.79 8.61 18.06
CA ASP A 548 3.67 8.60 19.51
C ASP A 548 5.04 8.63 20.21
N GLY A 549 5.17 9.51 21.20
CA GLY A 549 6.37 9.70 22.02
C GLY A 549 7.58 10.28 21.26
N ASN A 550 7.43 10.64 19.99
CA ASN A 550 8.56 11.08 19.17
C ASN A 550 8.75 12.61 19.13
N LEU A 551 7.68 13.36 19.41
CA LEU A 551 7.72 14.82 19.47
C LEU A 551 7.79 15.29 20.92
N THR A 552 8.57 16.33 21.17
CA THR A 552 8.61 17.04 22.45
C THR A 552 7.92 18.38 22.23
N ILE A 553 6.80 18.60 22.91
CA ILE A 553 6.03 19.84 22.89
C ILE A 553 6.12 20.45 24.28
N GLU A 554 6.46 21.73 24.36
CA GLU A 554 6.55 22.51 25.62
C GLU A 554 5.15 22.88 26.14
N ASP A 555 4.30 21.87 26.36
CA ASP A 555 2.97 21.98 26.95
C ASP A 555 2.73 20.73 27.81
N GLU A 556 2.55 20.92 29.11
CA GLU A 556 2.37 19.84 30.08
C GLU A 556 1.09 19.02 29.84
N ASN A 557 0.11 19.56 29.12
CA ASN A 557 -1.12 18.87 28.78
C ASN A 557 -0.97 17.91 27.60
N PHE A 558 0.13 18.01 26.83
CA PHE A 558 0.38 17.11 25.71
C PHE A 558 0.65 15.69 26.21
N THR A 559 -0.14 14.71 25.75
CA THR A 559 -0.05 13.33 26.26
C THR A 559 1.05 12.49 25.60
N GLY A 560 1.73 13.04 24.59
CA GLY A 560 2.69 12.32 23.76
C GLY A 560 2.04 11.51 22.62
N LYS A 561 0.72 11.45 22.53
CA LYS A 561 0.02 10.68 21.49
C LYS A 561 -0.30 11.51 20.25
N ILE A 562 -0.21 10.87 19.10
CA ILE A 562 -0.39 11.45 17.77
C ILE A 562 -1.30 10.54 16.94
N TYR A 563 -2.38 11.11 16.42
CA TYR A 563 -3.40 10.39 15.69
C TYR A 563 -3.46 10.77 14.21
N SER A 564 -3.93 9.85 13.39
CA SER A 564 -4.38 10.18 12.04
C SER A 564 -5.73 10.90 12.08
N THR A 565 -6.11 11.55 10.98
CA THR A 565 -7.42 12.20 10.86
C THR A 565 -8.57 11.21 11.02
N TYR A 566 -8.42 9.98 10.54
CA TYR A 566 -9.44 8.93 10.71
C TYR A 566 -9.57 8.47 12.16
N ASP A 567 -8.46 8.33 12.89
CA ASP A 567 -8.48 8.01 14.32
C ASP A 567 -9.24 9.09 15.11
N VAL A 568 -8.99 10.37 14.79
CA VAL A 568 -9.72 11.48 15.41
C VAL A 568 -11.20 11.41 15.09
N PHE A 569 -11.60 11.16 13.84
CA PHE A 569 -13.02 10.99 13.49
C PHE A 569 -13.71 9.90 14.32
N LYS A 570 -13.05 8.76 14.49
CA LYS A 570 -13.57 7.66 15.31
C LYS A 570 -13.72 8.09 16.77
N LYS A 571 -12.67 8.71 17.32
CA LYS A 571 -12.61 9.18 18.72
C LYS A 571 -13.69 10.19 19.09
N ILE A 572 -13.89 11.21 18.25
CA ILE A 572 -14.92 12.24 18.49
C ILE A 572 -16.35 11.70 18.30
N GLN A 573 -16.52 10.60 17.55
CA GLN A 573 -17.81 9.92 17.40
C GLN A 573 -18.10 8.97 18.58
N GLU A 574 -17.07 8.37 19.17
CA GLU A 574 -17.18 7.46 20.30
C GLU A 574 -17.52 8.17 21.62
N ASN A 575 -17.08 9.42 21.81
CA ASN A 575 -17.20 10.11 23.10
C ASN A 575 -17.27 11.64 22.94
N GLU A 576 -18.30 12.26 23.53
CA GLU A 576 -18.55 13.71 23.49
C GLU A 576 -17.49 14.57 24.21
N ASN A 577 -16.69 13.98 25.11
CA ASN A 577 -15.58 14.67 25.79
C ASN A 577 -14.29 14.70 24.96
N GLN A 578 -14.30 14.16 23.75
CA GLN A 578 -13.19 14.18 22.81
C GLN A 578 -13.52 15.17 21.69
N VAL A 579 -12.75 16.24 21.58
CA VAL A 579 -13.05 17.37 20.68
C VAL A 579 -11.82 17.81 19.90
N VAL A 580 -12.03 18.44 18.76
CA VAL A 580 -10.98 19.14 18.01
C VAL A 580 -10.87 20.58 18.49
N ASP A 581 -9.66 21.11 18.58
CA ASP A 581 -9.47 22.55 18.75
C ASP A 581 -9.86 23.28 17.44
N GLU A 582 -11.13 23.64 17.33
CA GLU A 582 -11.67 24.29 16.13
C GLU A 582 -10.99 25.64 15.85
N LYS A 583 -10.56 26.37 16.89
CA LYS A 583 -9.92 27.69 16.72
C LYS A 583 -8.54 27.54 16.13
N GLU A 584 -7.72 26.62 16.64
CA GLU A 584 -6.42 26.33 16.06
C GLU A 584 -6.55 25.72 14.66
N TYR A 585 -7.56 24.89 14.43
CA TYR A 585 -7.85 24.35 13.10
C TYR A 585 -8.17 25.44 12.08
N ILE A 586 -9.11 26.36 12.37
CA ILE A 586 -9.41 27.50 11.50
C ILE A 586 -8.18 28.36 11.26
N ARG A 587 -7.39 28.64 12.30
CA ARG A 587 -6.14 29.39 12.16
C ARG A 587 -5.20 28.72 11.16
N ALA A 588 -5.07 27.40 11.21
CA ALA A 588 -4.28 26.64 10.24
C ALA A 588 -4.84 26.72 8.82
N ARG A 589 -6.17 26.66 8.65
CA ARG A 589 -6.83 26.79 7.34
C ARG A 589 -6.71 28.19 6.75
N LEU A 590 -6.85 29.24 7.55
CA LEU A 590 -6.59 30.63 7.15
C LEU A 590 -5.13 30.82 6.75
N PHE A 591 -4.21 30.21 7.50
CA PHE A 591 -2.79 30.23 7.16
C PHE A 591 -2.50 29.49 5.84
N ASP A 592 -3.16 28.37 5.57
CA ASP A 592 -3.05 27.66 4.28
C ASP A 592 -3.47 28.56 3.10
N MET A 593 -4.59 29.31 3.24
CA MET A 593 -5.03 30.28 2.24
C MET A 593 -4.03 31.44 2.07
N LEU A 594 -3.47 31.93 3.18
CA LEU A 594 -2.47 33.00 3.19
C LEU A 594 -1.21 32.63 2.41
N ILE A 595 -0.70 31.40 2.57
CA ILE A 595 0.49 30.93 1.86
C ILE A 595 0.18 30.27 0.51
N GLY A 596 -1.10 30.11 0.16
CA GLY A 596 -1.53 29.51 -1.11
C GLY A 596 -1.34 27.99 -1.18
N ASP A 597 -1.36 27.30 -0.04
CA ASP A 597 -1.21 25.86 0.05
C ASP A 597 -2.58 25.18 0.01
N TRP A 598 -2.96 24.70 -1.17
CA TRP A 598 -4.27 24.12 -1.44
C TRP A 598 -4.36 22.62 -1.10
N ASP A 599 -3.22 21.93 -0.98
CA ASP A 599 -3.14 20.46 -0.84
C ASP A 599 -3.41 20.04 0.61
N ARG A 600 -4.69 19.85 0.96
CA ARG A 600 -5.15 19.68 2.35
C ARG A 600 -6.18 18.57 2.51
N HIS A 601 -5.78 17.37 2.12
CA HIS A 601 -6.50 16.14 2.41
C HIS A 601 -6.06 15.49 3.74
N GLN A 602 -6.73 14.41 4.14
CA GLN A 602 -6.65 13.79 5.47
C GLN A 602 -5.25 13.32 5.89
N ASP A 603 -4.36 13.02 4.94
CA ASP A 603 -3.00 12.54 5.25
C ASP A 603 -2.04 13.69 5.60
N GLN A 604 -2.41 14.92 5.21
CA GLN A 604 -1.65 16.16 5.46
C GLN A 604 -1.82 16.68 6.88
N TRP A 605 -2.60 15.98 7.70
CA TRP A 605 -2.78 16.27 9.10
C TRP A 605 -2.30 15.10 9.96
N ARG A 606 -1.64 15.46 11.06
CA ARG A 606 -1.61 14.65 12.27
C ARG A 606 -2.29 15.44 13.38
N TRP A 607 -2.68 14.75 14.42
CA TRP A 607 -3.47 15.33 15.51
C TRP A 607 -2.83 14.98 16.84
N LEU A 608 -2.47 16.01 17.58
CA LEU A 608 -1.79 15.91 18.86
C LEU A 608 -2.84 15.83 19.97
N GLU A 609 -2.73 14.85 20.86
CA GLU A 609 -3.66 14.66 21.99
C GLU A 609 -3.24 15.51 23.19
N PHE A 610 -4.13 16.36 23.67
CA PHE A 610 -4.00 17.15 24.89
C PHE A 610 -5.08 16.75 25.88
N LYS A 611 -4.75 16.76 27.17
CA LYS A 611 -5.72 16.53 28.25
C LYS A 611 -5.93 17.81 29.04
N GLU A 612 -7.10 18.42 28.91
CA GLU A 612 -7.44 19.70 29.53
C GLU A 612 -8.84 19.62 30.15
N ASN A 613 -8.99 19.95 31.45
CA ASN A 613 -10.29 20.01 32.16
C ASN A 613 -11.19 18.78 31.92
N ASP A 614 -10.65 17.57 32.12
CA ASP A 614 -11.31 16.27 31.87
C ASP A 614 -11.75 15.99 30.42
N LYS A 615 -11.36 16.85 29.47
CA LYS A 615 -11.55 16.65 28.04
C LYS A 615 -10.26 16.22 27.36
N ILE A 616 -10.43 15.51 26.24
CA ILE A 616 -9.35 15.23 25.29
C ILE A 616 -9.52 16.22 24.13
N ILE A 617 -8.47 17.01 23.88
CA ILE A 617 -8.45 18.01 22.82
C ILE A 617 -7.44 17.58 21.77
N PHE A 618 -7.87 17.52 20.51
CA PHE A 618 -7.00 17.25 19.38
C PHE A 618 -6.58 18.56 18.70
N LYS A 619 -5.29 18.89 18.78
CA LYS A 619 -4.71 20.06 18.10
C LYS A 619 -4.06 19.64 16.77
N PRO A 620 -4.19 20.43 15.70
CA PRO A 620 -3.66 20.07 14.39
C PRO A 620 -2.13 20.17 14.34
N LEU A 621 -1.51 19.19 13.68
CA LEU A 621 -0.12 19.20 13.24
C LEU A 621 -0.10 19.03 11.70
N PRO A 622 -0.08 20.14 10.94
CA PRO A 622 0.01 20.11 9.49
C PRO A 622 1.33 19.50 9.01
N ARG A 623 1.29 18.81 7.87
CA ARG A 623 2.44 18.18 7.21
C ARG A 623 2.48 18.56 5.73
N ASP A 624 3.60 18.25 5.08
CA ASP A 624 3.76 18.31 3.62
C ASP A 624 3.39 19.68 2.99
N ARG A 625 4.08 20.73 3.41
CA ARG A 625 3.87 22.12 2.98
C ARG A 625 4.43 22.42 1.58
N ASP A 626 4.33 21.46 0.67
CA ASP A 626 4.98 21.48 -0.64
C ASP A 626 4.27 22.38 -1.66
N GLN A 627 2.97 22.68 -1.48
CA GLN A 627 2.21 23.54 -2.39
C GLN A 627 2.16 25.01 -1.95
N ALA A 628 2.80 25.39 -0.84
CA ALA A 628 2.89 26.80 -0.47
C ALA A 628 3.63 27.61 -1.54
N PHE A 629 3.08 28.80 -1.83
CA PHE A 629 3.51 29.69 -2.91
C PHE A 629 3.40 29.09 -4.32
N SER A 630 2.54 28.10 -4.52
CA SER A 630 2.36 27.43 -5.82
C SER A 630 1.91 28.37 -6.93
N VAL A 631 2.57 28.27 -8.09
CA VAL A 631 2.18 28.90 -9.36
C VAL A 631 1.75 27.86 -10.39
N MET A 632 1.11 26.76 -9.95
CA MET A 632 0.70 25.65 -10.81
C MET A 632 -0.04 26.09 -12.08
N SER A 633 -0.93 27.09 -12.00
CA SER A 633 -1.66 27.60 -13.17
C SER A 633 -0.88 28.58 -14.06
N ASP A 634 0.44 28.70 -13.93
CA ASP A 634 1.26 29.51 -14.84
C ASP A 634 1.21 28.98 -16.28
N GLY A 635 1.35 29.88 -17.26
CA GLY A 635 1.23 29.58 -18.68
C GLY A 635 -0.20 29.53 -19.22
N PHE A 636 -0.31 29.58 -20.54
CA PHE A 636 -1.59 29.67 -21.25
C PHE A 636 -2.54 28.51 -20.93
N ILE A 637 -2.05 27.26 -20.96
CA ILE A 637 -2.90 26.06 -20.86
C ILE A 637 -3.55 25.97 -19.47
N LEU A 638 -2.76 26.05 -18.40
CA LEU A 638 -3.29 25.89 -17.05
C LEU A 638 -4.03 27.16 -16.59
N SER A 639 -3.62 28.36 -17.04
CA SER A 639 -4.42 29.58 -16.82
C SER A 639 -5.80 29.52 -17.46
N ALA A 640 -5.94 28.88 -18.64
CA ALA A 640 -7.24 28.64 -19.25
C ALA A 640 -8.02 27.54 -18.50
N ALA A 641 -7.36 26.45 -18.11
CA ALA A 641 -7.98 25.34 -17.38
C ALA A 641 -8.63 25.81 -16.07
N VAL A 642 -7.93 26.61 -15.25
CA VAL A 642 -8.49 27.11 -13.97
C VAL A 642 -9.67 28.07 -14.13
N LYS A 643 -9.86 28.65 -15.33
CA LYS A 643 -11.02 29.49 -15.67
C LYS A 643 -12.21 28.66 -16.17
N LEU A 644 -11.93 27.58 -16.91
CA LEU A 644 -12.96 26.83 -17.63
C LEU A 644 -13.41 25.55 -16.91
N ILE A 645 -12.55 24.94 -16.11
CA ILE A 645 -12.77 23.63 -15.49
C ILE A 645 -12.90 23.80 -13.97
N PRO A 646 -14.09 23.56 -13.37
CA PRO A 646 -14.30 23.74 -11.94
C PRO A 646 -13.31 22.98 -11.05
N MET A 647 -12.93 21.75 -11.40
CA MET A 647 -11.96 20.98 -10.60
C MET A 647 -10.52 21.50 -10.72
N ALA A 648 -10.16 22.23 -11.78
CA ALA A 648 -8.82 22.79 -11.92
C ALA A 648 -8.60 24.05 -11.07
N LYS A 649 -9.68 24.60 -10.51
CA LYS A 649 -9.70 25.84 -9.73
C LYS A 649 -8.77 25.88 -8.53
N LEU A 650 -8.48 24.72 -7.93
CA LEU A 650 -7.55 24.56 -6.81
C LEU A 650 -6.09 24.83 -7.21
N LEU A 651 -5.73 24.62 -8.48
CA LEU A 651 -4.37 24.81 -9.00
C LEU A 651 -4.02 26.28 -9.30
N ARG A 652 -4.86 27.22 -8.85
CA ARG A 652 -4.69 28.65 -9.14
C ARG A 652 -3.36 29.15 -8.61
N LYS A 653 -2.67 29.93 -9.44
CA LYS A 653 -1.39 30.54 -9.07
C LYS A 653 -1.55 31.45 -7.85
N TYR A 654 -0.53 31.42 -6.99
CA TYR A 654 -0.36 32.33 -5.87
C TYR A 654 -0.29 33.77 -6.37
N GLY A 655 -0.95 34.68 -5.64
CA GLY A 655 -1.10 36.07 -6.03
C GLY A 655 -1.64 36.90 -4.87
N ASP A 656 -1.67 38.22 -5.03
CA ASP A 656 -1.94 39.14 -3.92
C ASP A 656 -3.34 38.93 -3.31
N ASP A 657 -4.31 38.54 -4.14
CA ASP A 657 -5.66 38.17 -3.73
C ASP A 657 -5.98 36.67 -4.01
N LEU A 658 -6.93 36.10 -3.26
CA LEU A 658 -7.49 34.76 -3.48
C LEU A 658 -8.89 34.85 -4.11
N VAL A 659 -8.93 35.22 -5.39
CA VAL A 659 -10.16 35.53 -6.18
C VAL A 659 -11.28 34.48 -6.12
N ASP A 660 -10.97 33.19 -5.92
CA ASP A 660 -11.97 32.11 -5.84
C ASP A 660 -11.68 31.19 -4.66
N VAL A 661 -12.00 31.70 -3.47
CA VAL A 661 -11.83 31.01 -2.17
C VAL A 661 -12.52 29.65 -2.17
N LYS A 662 -13.74 29.56 -2.72
CA LYS A 662 -14.49 28.29 -2.79
C LYS A 662 -13.77 27.26 -3.65
N GLY A 663 -13.29 27.66 -4.81
CA GLY A 663 -12.55 26.79 -5.73
C GLY A 663 -11.20 26.33 -5.18
N PHE A 664 -10.52 27.19 -4.42
CA PHE A 664 -9.28 26.86 -3.72
C PHE A 664 -9.50 25.80 -2.64
N ASN A 665 -10.60 25.91 -1.88
CA ASN A 665 -10.89 25.03 -0.76
C ASN A 665 -11.72 23.76 -1.10
N ILE A 666 -11.81 23.36 -2.38
CA ILE A 666 -12.57 22.16 -2.78
C ILE A 666 -12.05 20.88 -2.10
N GLU A 667 -10.73 20.71 -2.04
CA GLU A 667 -10.11 19.52 -1.45
C GLU A 667 -10.24 19.45 0.09
N PRO A 668 -9.94 20.51 0.86
CA PRO A 668 -10.11 20.48 2.31
C PRO A 668 -11.57 20.49 2.79
N PHE A 669 -12.53 20.89 1.94
CA PHE A 669 -13.94 21.07 2.31
C PHE A 669 -14.58 19.90 3.10
N PRO A 670 -14.38 18.61 2.76
CA PRO A 670 -14.97 17.52 3.53
C PRO A 670 -14.49 17.46 4.98
N ILE A 671 -13.21 17.79 5.23
CA ILE A 671 -12.61 17.80 6.57
C ILE A 671 -13.06 19.06 7.32
N ASP A 672 -13.05 20.21 6.64
CA ASP A 672 -13.52 21.48 7.19
C ASP A 672 -14.96 21.35 7.70
N LYS A 673 -15.85 20.74 6.90
CA LYS A 673 -17.24 20.49 7.29
C LYS A 673 -17.38 19.51 8.46
N ALA A 674 -16.44 18.61 8.64
CA ALA A 674 -16.50 17.60 9.69
C ALA A 674 -15.99 18.12 11.04
N PHE A 675 -14.98 19.00 11.04
CA PHE A 675 -14.38 19.53 12.27
C PHE A 675 -14.93 20.90 12.69
N ILE A 676 -15.25 21.80 11.75
CA ILE A 676 -15.76 23.13 12.08
C ILE A 676 -17.27 23.04 12.29
N ARG A 677 -17.70 22.93 13.54
CA ARG A 677 -19.10 22.64 13.92
C ARG A 677 -19.74 23.73 14.77
N HIS A 678 -18.97 24.44 15.59
CA HIS A 678 -19.52 25.34 16.60
C HIS A 678 -19.09 26.80 16.44
N LEU A 679 -18.02 27.05 15.67
CA LEU A 679 -17.49 28.41 15.49
C LEU A 679 -18.32 29.26 14.54
N ASN A 680 -18.34 30.57 14.80
CA ASN A 680 -19.09 31.57 14.03
C ASN A 680 -18.15 32.63 13.42
N GLU A 681 -18.69 33.59 12.67
CA GLU A 681 -17.93 34.63 11.96
C GLU A 681 -16.97 35.43 12.86
N GLU A 682 -17.33 35.70 14.12
CA GLU A 682 -16.46 36.44 15.05
C GLU A 682 -15.24 35.62 15.46
N ASP A 683 -15.37 34.28 15.58
CA ASP A 683 -14.22 33.41 15.82
C ASP A 683 -13.25 33.43 14.64
N TRP A 684 -13.76 33.50 13.40
CA TRP A 684 -12.92 33.65 12.20
C TRP A 684 -12.18 35.00 12.20
N LYS A 685 -12.89 36.11 12.47
CA LYS A 685 -12.28 37.46 12.60
C LYS A 685 -11.20 37.50 13.67
N GLU A 686 -11.41 36.82 14.81
CA GLU A 686 -10.42 36.69 15.87
C GLU A 686 -9.15 36.00 15.35
N GLN A 687 -9.29 34.87 14.64
CA GLN A 687 -8.13 34.16 14.10
C GLN A 687 -7.43 34.94 12.98
N VAL A 688 -8.17 35.67 12.13
CA VAL A 688 -7.60 36.56 11.11
C VAL A 688 -6.76 37.65 11.77
N ALA A 689 -7.31 38.37 12.75
CA ALA A 689 -6.60 39.43 13.48
C ALA A 689 -5.34 38.87 14.17
N PHE A 690 -5.44 37.68 14.76
CA PHE A 690 -4.29 37.01 15.36
C PHE A 690 -3.17 36.74 14.34
N ILE A 691 -3.50 36.23 13.15
CA ILE A 691 -2.52 36.01 12.08
C ILE A 691 -1.91 37.33 11.61
N GLN A 692 -2.74 38.35 11.35
CA GLN A 692 -2.29 39.65 10.85
C GLN A 692 -1.32 40.35 11.81
N ASN A 693 -1.57 40.24 13.12
CA ASN A 693 -0.76 40.86 14.16
C ASN A 693 0.56 40.12 14.43
N ASN A 694 0.59 38.80 14.27
CA ASN A 694 1.77 38.00 14.62
C ASN A 694 2.69 37.70 13.41
N ILE A 695 2.18 37.69 12.18
CA ILE A 695 3.03 37.61 10.98
C ILE A 695 3.48 39.03 10.60
N THR A 696 4.49 39.52 11.32
CA THR A 696 5.08 40.85 11.06
C THR A 696 6.04 40.83 9.86
N ASN A 697 6.51 42.00 9.43
CA ASN A 697 7.50 42.07 8.36
C ASN A 697 8.82 41.38 8.75
N GLU A 698 9.22 41.52 10.02
CA GLU A 698 10.41 40.91 10.59
C GLU A 698 10.29 39.38 10.59
N VAL A 699 9.11 38.85 10.97
CA VAL A 699 8.83 37.40 10.91
C VAL A 699 8.90 36.89 9.48
N ILE A 700 8.35 37.64 8.51
CA ILE A 700 8.46 37.28 7.08
C ILE A 700 9.93 37.28 6.64
N ASP A 701 10.69 38.31 6.98
CA ASP A 701 12.09 38.40 6.57
C ASP A 701 12.96 37.31 7.21
N GLU A 702 12.73 37.00 8.48
CA GLU A 702 13.37 35.88 9.18
C GLU A 702 12.99 34.53 8.56
N ALA A 703 11.72 34.31 8.24
CA ALA A 703 11.26 33.06 7.62
C ALA A 703 11.96 32.77 6.29
N PHE A 704 12.12 33.80 5.46
CA PHE A 704 12.83 33.69 4.18
C PHE A 704 14.35 33.69 4.30
N SER A 705 14.93 33.95 5.48
CA SER A 705 16.38 33.77 5.70
C SER A 705 16.78 32.29 5.79
N ASN A 706 15.80 31.38 5.94
CA ASN A 706 16.02 29.93 6.01
C ASN A 706 16.16 29.25 4.63
N ILE A 707 16.01 29.99 3.53
CA ILE A 707 16.27 29.44 2.18
C ILE A 707 17.74 29.59 1.81
N PRO A 708 18.29 28.76 0.90
CA PRO A 708 19.63 28.94 0.38
C PRO A 708 19.87 30.36 -0.17
N SER A 709 20.97 30.98 0.23
CA SER A 709 21.30 32.39 -0.09
C SER A 709 21.38 32.67 -1.59
N GLU A 710 21.78 31.66 -2.37
CA GLU A 710 21.91 31.67 -3.83
C GLU A 710 20.56 31.88 -4.53
N LEU A 711 19.46 31.68 -3.82
CA LEU A 711 18.09 31.78 -4.32
C LEU A 711 17.41 33.10 -3.95
N ASN A 712 18.09 33.98 -3.20
CA ASN A 712 17.52 35.26 -2.76
C ASN A 712 17.54 36.30 -3.90
N ASP A 713 16.58 36.17 -4.84
CA ASP A 713 16.42 37.06 -5.99
C ASP A 713 15.05 37.78 -6.01
N GLU A 714 14.76 38.48 -7.11
CA GLU A 714 13.50 39.22 -7.31
C GLU A 714 12.24 38.36 -7.13
N THR A 715 12.28 37.07 -7.45
CA THR A 715 11.13 36.18 -7.24
C THR A 715 10.83 36.00 -5.75
N ILE A 716 11.84 35.93 -4.89
CA ILE A 716 11.64 35.90 -3.43
C ILE A 716 11.08 37.23 -2.94
N ALA A 717 11.59 38.35 -3.45
CA ALA A 717 11.02 39.67 -3.15
C ALA A 717 9.54 39.75 -3.53
N ASN A 718 9.15 39.18 -4.68
CA ASN A 718 7.76 39.11 -5.12
C ASN A 718 6.90 38.21 -4.22
N ILE A 719 7.37 37.02 -3.83
CA ILE A 719 6.63 36.16 -2.90
C ILE A 719 6.42 36.86 -1.56
N LYS A 720 7.45 37.54 -1.02
CA LYS A 720 7.32 38.35 0.21
C LYS A 720 6.29 39.46 0.06
N SER A 721 6.32 40.17 -1.06
CA SER A 721 5.34 41.23 -1.35
C SER A 721 3.91 40.68 -1.39
N THR A 722 3.70 39.58 -2.11
CA THR A 722 2.41 38.90 -2.21
C THR A 722 1.92 38.39 -0.86
N LEU A 723 2.79 37.79 -0.05
CA LEU A 723 2.45 37.35 1.30
C LEU A 723 1.98 38.51 2.18
N LYS A 724 2.66 39.66 2.11
CA LYS A 724 2.28 40.89 2.85
C LYS A 724 0.92 41.42 2.40
N GLN A 725 0.69 41.50 1.09
CA GLN A 725 -0.58 41.97 0.54
C GLN A 725 -1.73 41.03 0.90
N ARG A 726 -1.55 39.73 0.72
CA ARG A 726 -2.56 38.72 1.06
C ARG A 726 -2.84 38.66 2.56
N LYS A 727 -1.83 38.87 3.41
CA LYS A 727 -2.01 39.02 4.86
C LYS A 727 -2.95 40.17 5.18
N ASN A 728 -2.74 41.32 4.52
CA ASN A 728 -3.61 42.48 4.72
C ASN A 728 -5.04 42.23 4.21
N ASN A 729 -5.20 41.44 3.13
CA ASN A 729 -6.52 41.07 2.60
C ASN A 729 -7.19 39.86 3.26
N LEU A 730 -6.56 39.25 4.28
CA LEU A 730 -7.00 37.96 4.81
C LEU A 730 -8.43 37.97 5.35
N GLN A 731 -8.93 39.12 5.82
CA GLN A 731 -10.31 39.30 6.30
C GLN A 731 -11.36 39.23 5.19
N GLU A 732 -11.02 39.63 3.96
CA GLU A 732 -11.92 39.48 2.81
C GLU A 732 -11.92 38.03 2.31
N ILE A 733 -10.79 37.33 2.49
CA ILE A 733 -10.61 35.94 2.10
C ILE A 733 -11.32 34.96 3.04
N SER A 734 -11.31 35.25 4.35
CA SER A 734 -11.94 34.44 5.41
C SER A 734 -13.46 34.43 5.28
#